data_AF-A0ABD0WMG6-F1
#
_entry.id   AF-A0ABD0WMG6-F1
#
_cell.length_a   1.000
_cell.length_b   1.000
_cell.length_c   1.000
_cell.angle_alpha   90.00
_cell.angle_beta   90.00
_cell.angle_gamma   90.00
#
_symmetry.space_group_name_H-M   'P 1'
#
loop_
_entity.id
_entity.type
_entity.pdbx_description
1 polymer ?
#
loop_
_entity_poly.entity_id
_entity_poly.type
_entity_poly.pdbx_seq_one_letter_code
_entity_poly.pdbx_strand_id
1 'polypeptide(L)'
;MSKQFSATTENWKSKNKSTLRLMARPGRCHSESAPSRVLCPEPTHVRDALEVLSRSAQESKQQLLEEIVQCPKRESYVTVLEHSLTSTDSWLCSTAAYLLGVLVEEEEILQYLQASTPGGLVRALGQLLDRDDPDVVLNAAGALASLVKSSAGRCWLLKDQAVFGHVLAHMLTQLEQGQENMVNCTALILARLSQCDVFCQGLLHHPSAPSAVACLEQCLVRCRTDTAMNAAFALGHLCVHERCRSLIVAAGLDYQLTEDQDSVWFAAMAVNVFVSRPAGVFQVRQHRLLELHLKSLSSSPSIGQELRQEVDACLRKLKRLAKPLPPTARHFPPGVCTVSWEKNCPESGLEVTYSLLDNDTALYCGTQCHVAFPVAVLKPRKQLFFRLVHCTSDGDTSPCSEPVPLVIESEGAGTRPGPLQQLDVIGRTACLVRLSWVAPAGELKPKVYQLYRGETLVKTTTELGAVVGGLSPGTMYHLAVCAVGPGDEAGPCSVIDIRTAEGHDHAPSGLTMAVLGRHELQIMWGTPTVPLGRLFNYELRLNGHVVYLGTERSHTARRLAVNTAYTCTVAAITSRGRCQSQPVTKRTARDEYPHTQRCLYSSSRQAPHTAPTTPSVMKASEVRHQATSVRKKAQNWKEEQK
;
A
#
# COMPACT_ATOMS: atom_id res chain seq x y z
N MET A 1 -48.04 -41.30 14.81
CA MET A 1 -48.86 -40.39 13.97
C MET A 1 -49.26 -41.14 12.69
N SER A 2 -50.40 -41.82 12.65
CA SER A 2 -50.70 -42.83 11.60
C SER A 2 -51.84 -42.46 10.62
N LYS A 3 -52.78 -41.57 11.01
CA LYS A 3 -54.01 -41.33 10.21
C LYS A 3 -53.97 -40.16 9.22
N GLN A 4 -52.87 -39.40 9.12
CA GLN A 4 -52.74 -38.30 8.13
C GLN A 4 -52.07 -38.71 6.80
N PHE A 5 -51.40 -39.86 6.73
CA PHE A 5 -50.70 -40.33 5.52
C PHE A 5 -51.64 -40.87 4.41
N SER A 6 -52.91 -41.11 4.72
CA SER A 6 -53.88 -41.66 3.75
C SER A 6 -54.50 -40.61 2.83
N ALA A 7 -54.55 -39.34 3.24
CA ALA A 7 -55.29 -38.30 2.49
C ALA A 7 -54.48 -37.70 1.31
N THR A 8 -53.15 -37.73 1.38
CA THR A 8 -52.26 -37.20 0.33
C THR A 8 -52.02 -38.20 -0.79
N THR A 9 -52.04 -39.50 -0.50
CA THR A 9 -51.79 -40.57 -1.47
C THR A 9 -52.96 -40.81 -2.43
N GLU A 10 -54.21 -40.59 -2.01
CA GLU A 10 -55.37 -40.69 -2.91
C GLU A 10 -55.45 -39.52 -3.89
N ASN A 11 -55.11 -38.29 -3.45
CA ASN A 11 -55.11 -37.12 -4.32
C ASN A 11 -54.01 -37.18 -5.40
N TRP A 12 -52.88 -37.85 -5.14
CA TRP A 12 -51.86 -38.15 -6.16
C TRP A 12 -52.34 -39.23 -7.16
N LYS A 13 -53.00 -40.29 -6.66
CA LYS A 13 -53.66 -41.32 -7.49
C LYS A 13 -54.81 -40.78 -8.36
N SER A 14 -55.36 -39.60 -8.06
CA SER A 14 -56.34 -38.94 -8.93
C SER A 14 -55.67 -38.20 -10.10
N LYS A 15 -54.62 -37.41 -9.84
CA LYS A 15 -53.93 -36.61 -10.88
C LYS A 15 -53.10 -37.45 -11.87
N ASN A 16 -52.59 -38.62 -11.48
CA ASN A 16 -51.87 -39.50 -12.41
C ASN A 16 -52.77 -40.48 -13.19
N LYS A 17 -54.10 -40.46 -12.99
CA LYS A 17 -55.04 -41.27 -13.81
C LYS A 17 -55.30 -40.68 -15.20
N SER A 18 -54.96 -39.42 -15.45
CA SER A 18 -55.03 -38.80 -16.78
C SER A 18 -53.92 -39.28 -17.71
N THR A 19 -52.68 -39.41 -17.21
CA THR A 19 -51.51 -39.79 -18.02
C THR A 19 -51.52 -41.27 -18.44
N LEU A 20 -52.17 -42.14 -17.67
CA LEU A 20 -52.30 -43.58 -17.93
C LEU A 20 -53.56 -43.97 -18.73
N ARG A 21 -54.32 -43.01 -19.28
CA ARG A 21 -55.50 -43.27 -20.13
C ARG A 21 -55.18 -43.29 -21.64
N LEU A 22 -54.01 -43.82 -22.00
CA LEU A 22 -53.59 -44.05 -23.39
C LEU A 22 -53.36 -45.55 -23.74
N MET A 23 -53.87 -46.46 -22.91
CA MET A 23 -53.95 -47.89 -23.23
C MET A 23 -55.16 -48.19 -24.12
N ALA A 24 -55.03 -47.85 -25.41
CA ALA A 24 -55.93 -48.32 -26.46
C ALA A 24 -55.51 -49.73 -26.95
N ARG A 25 -56.44 -50.40 -27.66
CA ARG A 25 -56.30 -51.79 -28.16
C ARG A 25 -55.01 -52.01 -28.99
N PRO A 26 -54.48 -53.25 -29.07
CA PRO A 26 -53.28 -53.57 -29.83
C PRO A 26 -53.46 -53.27 -31.34
N GLY A 27 -52.96 -52.10 -31.75
CA GLY A 27 -52.78 -51.69 -33.12
C GLY A 27 -51.29 -51.74 -33.49
N ARG A 28 -50.98 -51.87 -34.78
CA ARG A 28 -49.59 -51.89 -35.26
C ARG A 28 -48.91 -50.56 -34.91
N CYS A 29 -47.66 -50.60 -34.45
CA CYS A 29 -46.91 -49.40 -34.16
C CYS A 29 -46.53 -48.69 -35.47
N HIS A 30 -47.25 -47.61 -35.82
CA HIS A 30 -47.04 -46.83 -37.05
C HIS A 30 -45.86 -45.85 -36.96
N SER A 31 -44.88 -46.08 -36.06
CA SER A 31 -43.82 -45.12 -35.79
C SER A 31 -42.49 -45.60 -36.38
N GLU A 32 -41.91 -44.78 -37.26
CA GLU A 32 -40.83 -45.19 -38.16
C GLU A 32 -39.44 -45.08 -37.52
N SER A 33 -39.21 -44.08 -36.66
CA SER A 33 -37.92 -43.85 -35.99
C SER A 33 -37.84 -44.45 -34.58
N ALA A 34 -36.65 -44.85 -34.13
CA ALA A 34 -36.47 -45.45 -32.80
C ALA A 34 -36.89 -44.51 -31.64
N PRO A 35 -36.59 -43.19 -31.61
CA PRO A 35 -37.07 -42.30 -30.55
C PRO A 35 -38.59 -42.26 -30.43
N SER A 36 -39.31 -42.43 -31.55
CA SER A 36 -40.78 -42.47 -31.55
C SER A 36 -41.36 -43.80 -31.04
N ARG A 37 -40.60 -44.90 -31.11
CA ARG A 37 -41.00 -46.23 -30.60
C ARG A 37 -40.82 -46.40 -29.10
N VAL A 38 -39.89 -45.67 -28.47
CA VAL A 38 -39.75 -45.61 -27.00
C VAL A 38 -41.02 -45.04 -26.33
N LEU A 39 -41.85 -44.31 -27.07
CA LEU A 39 -43.16 -43.81 -26.60
C LEU A 39 -44.33 -44.78 -26.87
N CYS A 40 -44.05 -46.01 -27.29
CA CYS A 40 -45.07 -47.04 -27.50
C CYS A 40 -45.53 -47.64 -26.15
N PRO A 41 -46.83 -47.90 -25.94
CA PRO A 41 -47.30 -48.59 -24.73
C PRO A 41 -46.96 -50.09 -24.66
N GLU A 42 -46.34 -50.65 -25.71
CA GLU A 42 -45.98 -52.06 -25.82
C GLU A 42 -44.51 -52.27 -25.40
N PRO A 43 -44.21 -53.03 -24.32
CA PRO A 43 -42.85 -53.13 -23.78
C PRO A 43 -41.80 -53.70 -24.74
N THR A 44 -42.19 -54.57 -25.68
CA THR A 44 -41.25 -55.10 -26.70
C THR A 44 -40.76 -54.00 -27.63
N HIS A 45 -41.66 -53.19 -28.19
CA HIS A 45 -41.28 -52.04 -29.04
C HIS A 45 -40.40 -51.03 -28.30
N VAL A 46 -40.56 -50.88 -26.98
CA VAL A 46 -39.65 -50.04 -26.16
C VAL A 46 -38.27 -50.69 -26.05
N ARG A 47 -38.16 -52.00 -25.76
CA ARG A 47 -36.88 -52.73 -25.75
C ARG A 47 -36.18 -52.65 -27.11
N ASP A 48 -36.87 -52.99 -28.21
CA ASP A 48 -36.32 -52.95 -29.57
C ASP A 48 -35.77 -51.55 -29.92
N ALA A 49 -36.49 -50.50 -29.52
CA ALA A 49 -36.09 -49.12 -29.77
C ALA A 49 -34.89 -48.68 -28.93
N LEU A 50 -34.81 -49.09 -27.66
CA LEU A 50 -33.67 -48.79 -26.80
C LEU A 50 -32.40 -49.54 -27.24
N GLU A 51 -32.53 -50.74 -27.82
CA GLU A 51 -31.39 -51.48 -28.42
C GLU A 51 -30.84 -50.77 -29.67
N VAL A 52 -31.71 -50.26 -30.55
CA VAL A 52 -31.29 -49.47 -31.71
C VAL A 52 -30.60 -48.16 -31.27
N LEU A 53 -31.13 -47.49 -30.24
CA LEU A 53 -30.58 -46.22 -29.76
C LEU A 53 -29.28 -46.42 -28.97
N SER A 54 -29.11 -47.51 -28.22
CA SER A 54 -27.84 -47.81 -27.55
C SER A 54 -26.74 -48.17 -28.54
N ARG A 55 -27.07 -48.87 -29.64
CA ARG A 55 -26.15 -49.09 -30.77
C ARG A 55 -25.76 -47.78 -31.45
N SER A 56 -26.73 -46.90 -31.75
CA SER A 56 -26.46 -45.55 -32.29
C SER A 56 -25.55 -44.74 -31.37
N ALA A 57 -25.75 -44.81 -30.04
CA ALA A 57 -24.88 -44.14 -29.05
C ALA A 57 -23.43 -44.66 -29.04
N GLN A 58 -23.24 -45.96 -29.29
CA GLN A 58 -21.93 -46.62 -29.36
C GLN A 58 -21.19 -46.26 -30.66
N GLU A 59 -21.91 -46.09 -31.76
CA GLU A 59 -21.37 -45.64 -33.05
C GLU A 59 -21.08 -44.12 -33.04
N SER A 60 -22.01 -43.30 -32.54
CA SER A 60 -21.86 -41.85 -32.38
C SER A 60 -22.79 -41.28 -31.30
N LYS A 61 -22.23 -40.95 -30.13
CA LYS A 61 -22.94 -40.15 -29.09
C LYS A 61 -23.59 -38.90 -29.67
N GLN A 62 -22.88 -38.19 -30.56
CA GLN A 62 -23.37 -36.92 -31.10
C GLN A 62 -24.57 -37.11 -32.03
N GLN A 63 -24.60 -38.19 -32.83
CA GLN A 63 -25.76 -38.50 -33.66
C GLN A 63 -26.99 -38.81 -32.80
N LEU A 64 -26.84 -39.61 -31.72
CA LEU A 64 -27.94 -39.86 -30.77
C LEU A 64 -28.49 -38.56 -30.17
N LEU A 65 -27.59 -37.63 -29.80
CA LEU A 65 -27.98 -36.33 -29.26
C LEU A 65 -28.75 -35.49 -30.30
N GLU A 66 -28.29 -35.44 -31.54
CA GLU A 66 -28.99 -34.75 -32.63
C GLU A 66 -30.37 -35.37 -32.91
N GLU A 67 -30.48 -36.71 -32.97
CA GLU A 67 -31.75 -37.44 -33.15
C GLU A 67 -32.76 -37.16 -32.02
N ILE A 68 -32.30 -37.01 -30.77
CA ILE A 68 -33.16 -36.80 -29.60
C ILE A 68 -33.49 -35.31 -29.40
N VAL A 69 -32.55 -34.39 -29.63
CA VAL A 69 -32.83 -32.93 -29.57
C VAL A 69 -33.84 -32.53 -30.63
N GLN A 70 -33.77 -33.12 -31.83
CA GLN A 70 -34.74 -32.90 -32.92
C GLN A 70 -36.10 -33.61 -32.67
N CYS A 71 -36.20 -34.52 -31.70
CA CYS A 71 -37.44 -35.26 -31.44
C CYS A 71 -38.55 -34.34 -30.87
N PRO A 72 -39.72 -34.19 -31.53
CA PRO A 72 -40.80 -33.32 -31.05
C PRO A 72 -41.44 -33.74 -29.71
N LYS A 73 -41.03 -34.89 -29.16
CA LYS A 73 -41.47 -35.43 -27.86
C LYS A 73 -40.29 -35.84 -26.97
N ARG A 74 -39.12 -35.20 -27.14
CA ARG A 74 -37.90 -35.43 -26.35
C ARG A 74 -38.13 -35.43 -24.83
N GLU A 75 -39.01 -34.55 -24.36
CA GLU A 75 -39.45 -34.48 -22.96
C GLU A 75 -40.05 -35.80 -22.46
N SER A 76 -41.03 -36.34 -23.21
CA SER A 76 -41.65 -37.65 -22.91
C SER A 76 -40.67 -38.81 -23.03
N TYR A 77 -39.75 -38.75 -24.00
CA TYR A 77 -38.73 -39.77 -24.21
C TYR A 77 -37.80 -39.87 -22.99
N VAL A 78 -37.31 -38.72 -22.50
CA VAL A 78 -36.46 -38.64 -21.30
C VAL A 78 -37.21 -39.13 -20.06
N THR A 79 -38.50 -38.82 -19.91
CA THR A 79 -39.34 -39.33 -18.81
C THR A 79 -39.55 -40.86 -18.88
N VAL A 80 -39.62 -41.46 -20.07
CA VAL A 80 -39.66 -42.93 -20.19
C VAL A 80 -38.33 -43.55 -19.74
N LEU A 81 -37.19 -42.98 -20.14
CA LEU A 81 -35.88 -43.45 -19.67
C LEU A 81 -35.75 -43.33 -18.14
N GLU A 82 -36.13 -42.20 -17.54
CA GLU A 82 -36.08 -42.01 -16.09
C GLU A 82 -36.96 -43.02 -15.35
N HIS A 83 -38.14 -43.35 -15.89
CA HIS A 83 -38.98 -44.41 -15.33
C HIS A 83 -38.34 -45.80 -15.48
N SER A 84 -37.71 -46.09 -16.62
CA SER A 84 -37.00 -47.35 -16.88
C SER A 84 -35.83 -47.63 -15.93
N LEU A 85 -35.22 -46.61 -15.32
CA LEU A 85 -34.24 -46.80 -14.25
C LEU A 85 -34.81 -47.56 -13.04
N THR A 86 -36.11 -47.42 -12.77
CA THR A 86 -36.78 -48.10 -11.65
C THR A 86 -37.22 -49.54 -11.97
N SER A 87 -36.82 -50.08 -13.12
CA SER A 87 -37.14 -51.44 -13.57
C SER A 87 -36.52 -52.54 -12.68
N THR A 88 -37.16 -53.71 -12.70
CA THR A 88 -36.59 -54.98 -12.20
C THR A 88 -35.81 -55.76 -13.27
N ASP A 89 -35.97 -55.42 -14.55
CA ASP A 89 -35.18 -55.97 -15.67
C ASP A 89 -33.85 -55.21 -15.76
N SER A 90 -32.74 -55.89 -15.44
CA SER A 90 -31.36 -55.34 -15.45
C SER A 90 -31.00 -54.69 -16.79
N TRP A 91 -31.32 -55.35 -17.91
CA TRP A 91 -30.97 -54.84 -19.23
C TRP A 91 -31.71 -53.52 -19.49
N LEU A 92 -32.97 -53.40 -19.05
CA LEU A 92 -33.76 -52.20 -19.26
C LEU A 92 -33.26 -51.02 -18.42
N CYS A 93 -32.96 -51.21 -17.13
CA CYS A 93 -32.43 -50.12 -16.30
C CYS A 93 -30.96 -49.78 -16.63
N SER A 94 -30.12 -50.76 -16.97
CA SER A 94 -28.74 -50.56 -17.44
C SER A 94 -28.70 -49.76 -18.75
N THR A 95 -29.50 -50.16 -19.75
CA THR A 95 -29.59 -49.46 -21.05
C THR A 95 -30.16 -48.05 -20.87
N ALA A 96 -31.16 -47.86 -20.00
CA ALA A 96 -31.70 -46.54 -19.69
C ALA A 96 -30.68 -45.64 -18.97
N ALA A 97 -29.88 -46.20 -18.04
CA ALA A 97 -28.80 -45.47 -17.38
C ALA A 97 -27.71 -45.05 -18.38
N TYR A 98 -27.25 -45.96 -19.24
CA TYR A 98 -26.29 -45.67 -20.30
C TYR A 98 -26.77 -44.54 -21.22
N LEU A 99 -28.00 -44.65 -21.74
CA LEU A 99 -28.58 -43.63 -22.63
C LEU A 99 -28.72 -42.28 -21.91
N LEU A 100 -29.30 -42.23 -20.70
CA LEU A 100 -29.39 -41.00 -19.91
C LEU A 100 -28.00 -40.42 -19.61
N GLY A 101 -26.99 -41.26 -19.41
CA GLY A 101 -25.59 -40.85 -19.25
C GLY A 101 -25.00 -40.12 -20.45
N VAL A 102 -25.47 -40.41 -21.67
CA VAL A 102 -25.15 -39.60 -22.86
C VAL A 102 -25.95 -38.29 -22.86
N LEU A 103 -27.26 -38.36 -22.57
CA LEU A 103 -28.15 -37.19 -22.63
C LEU A 103 -27.84 -36.09 -21.61
N VAL A 104 -27.38 -36.44 -20.40
CA VAL A 104 -27.00 -35.43 -19.38
C VAL A 104 -25.66 -34.73 -19.67
N GLU A 105 -24.96 -35.11 -20.74
CA GLU A 105 -23.85 -34.30 -21.25
C GLU A 105 -24.34 -33.03 -21.97
N GLU A 106 -25.60 -32.97 -22.41
CA GLU A 106 -26.24 -31.79 -23.02
C GLU A 106 -27.02 -30.94 -22.01
N GLU A 107 -26.80 -29.62 -22.06
CA GLU A 107 -27.28 -28.73 -21.01
C GLU A 107 -28.80 -28.50 -21.06
N GLU A 108 -29.42 -28.44 -22.26
CA GLU A 108 -30.89 -28.32 -22.39
C GLU A 108 -31.62 -29.50 -21.72
N ILE A 109 -31.11 -30.72 -21.90
CA ILE A 109 -31.73 -31.93 -21.37
C ILE A 109 -31.53 -31.99 -19.85
N LEU A 110 -30.35 -31.62 -19.37
CA LEU A 110 -30.06 -31.52 -17.94
C LEU A 110 -30.96 -30.49 -17.24
N GLN A 111 -31.20 -29.32 -17.86
CA GLN A 111 -32.10 -28.29 -17.32
C GLN A 111 -33.57 -28.77 -17.31
N TYR A 112 -34.04 -29.43 -18.38
CA TYR A 112 -35.38 -30.05 -18.41
C TYR A 112 -35.58 -31.09 -17.28
N LEU A 113 -34.60 -31.96 -17.09
CA LEU A 113 -34.61 -32.97 -16.02
C LEU A 113 -34.67 -32.34 -14.62
N GLN A 114 -33.84 -31.32 -14.36
CA GLN A 114 -33.85 -30.60 -13.08
C GLN A 114 -35.19 -29.93 -12.76
N ALA A 115 -35.89 -29.42 -13.78
CA ALA A 115 -37.20 -28.80 -13.63
C ALA A 115 -38.34 -29.83 -13.45
N SER A 116 -38.28 -30.94 -14.19
CA SER A 116 -39.37 -31.92 -14.26
C SER A 116 -39.42 -32.87 -13.06
N THR A 117 -38.26 -33.34 -12.60
CA THR A 117 -38.13 -34.35 -11.55
C THR A 117 -37.04 -33.94 -10.56
N PRO A 118 -37.30 -32.97 -9.66
CA PRO A 118 -36.28 -32.39 -8.77
C PRO A 118 -35.70 -33.43 -7.80
N GLY A 119 -34.59 -34.07 -8.22
CA GLY A 119 -33.94 -35.17 -7.52
C GLY A 119 -34.51 -36.56 -7.83
N GLY A 120 -35.23 -36.75 -8.95
CA GLY A 120 -35.68 -38.08 -9.42
C GLY A 120 -34.50 -38.90 -9.93
N LEU A 121 -33.97 -38.53 -11.10
CA LEU A 121 -32.81 -39.14 -11.76
C LEU A 121 -31.65 -39.45 -10.80
N VAL A 122 -31.21 -38.46 -10.01
CA VAL A 122 -30.08 -38.62 -9.08
C VAL A 122 -30.32 -39.75 -8.06
N ARG A 123 -31.56 -39.86 -7.54
CA ARG A 123 -31.95 -40.90 -6.60
C ARG A 123 -32.08 -42.27 -7.27
N ALA A 124 -32.62 -42.30 -8.49
CA ALA A 124 -32.72 -43.52 -9.27
C ALA A 124 -31.34 -44.08 -9.65
N LEU A 125 -30.40 -43.24 -10.10
CA LEU A 125 -29.02 -43.64 -10.36
C LEU A 125 -28.30 -44.10 -9.09
N GLY A 126 -28.49 -43.42 -7.96
CA GLY A 126 -27.98 -43.89 -6.65
C GLY A 126 -28.50 -45.28 -6.28
N GLN A 127 -29.81 -45.52 -6.44
CA GLN A 127 -30.44 -46.83 -6.20
C GLN A 127 -30.03 -47.93 -7.19
N LEU A 128 -29.44 -47.60 -8.34
CA LEU A 128 -28.87 -48.57 -9.26
C LEU A 128 -27.44 -48.99 -8.89
N LEU A 129 -26.77 -48.27 -7.98
CA LEU A 129 -25.49 -48.70 -7.41
C LEU A 129 -25.69 -49.89 -6.43
N ASP A 130 -26.86 -50.01 -5.79
CA ASP A 130 -27.20 -51.11 -4.88
C ASP A 130 -27.60 -52.43 -5.59
N ARG A 131 -27.23 -52.61 -6.86
CA ARG A 131 -27.59 -53.82 -7.65
C ARG A 131 -26.41 -54.79 -7.72
N ASP A 132 -26.71 -56.08 -7.64
CA ASP A 132 -25.71 -57.16 -7.78
C ASP A 132 -25.17 -57.31 -9.22
N ASP A 133 -25.78 -56.60 -10.19
CA ASP A 133 -25.50 -56.68 -11.61
C ASP A 133 -24.42 -55.65 -12.02
N PRO A 134 -23.22 -56.09 -12.43
CA PRO A 134 -22.09 -55.19 -12.63
C PRO A 134 -22.29 -54.23 -13.80
N ASP A 135 -23.03 -54.62 -14.84
CA ASP A 135 -23.31 -53.74 -15.99
C ASP A 135 -24.31 -52.64 -15.61
N VAL A 136 -25.29 -52.96 -14.74
CA VAL A 136 -26.21 -51.96 -14.16
C VAL A 136 -25.45 -50.94 -13.32
N VAL A 137 -24.58 -51.39 -12.41
CA VAL A 137 -23.79 -50.49 -11.55
C VAL A 137 -22.82 -49.65 -12.39
N LEU A 138 -22.15 -50.24 -13.39
CA LEU A 138 -21.18 -49.53 -14.22
C LEU A 138 -21.84 -48.46 -15.10
N ASN A 139 -23.01 -48.74 -15.69
CA ASN A 139 -23.76 -47.75 -16.45
C ASN A 139 -24.40 -46.68 -15.54
N ALA A 140 -24.81 -47.01 -14.32
CA ALA A 140 -25.25 -46.02 -13.33
C ALA A 140 -24.10 -45.10 -12.89
N ALA A 141 -22.91 -45.65 -12.63
CA ALA A 141 -21.69 -44.89 -12.35
C ALA A 141 -21.28 -44.02 -13.56
N GLY A 142 -21.29 -44.55 -14.78
CA GLY A 142 -21.05 -43.79 -16.00
C GLY A 142 -22.01 -42.62 -16.19
N ALA A 143 -23.30 -42.83 -15.91
CA ALA A 143 -24.31 -41.77 -15.94
C ALA A 143 -24.09 -40.70 -14.86
N LEU A 144 -23.74 -41.11 -13.63
CA LEU A 144 -23.35 -40.18 -12.56
C LEU A 144 -22.10 -39.39 -12.94
N ALA A 145 -21.08 -40.03 -13.53
CA ALA A 145 -19.86 -39.37 -14.01
C ALA A 145 -20.18 -38.29 -15.05
N SER A 146 -21.02 -38.61 -16.03
CA SER A 146 -21.49 -37.66 -17.05
C SER A 146 -22.31 -36.53 -16.44
N LEU A 147 -23.21 -36.82 -15.50
CA LEU A 147 -23.98 -35.81 -14.78
C LEU A 147 -23.07 -34.80 -14.06
N VAL A 148 -22.04 -35.27 -13.33
CA VAL A 148 -21.14 -34.39 -12.57
C VAL A 148 -20.09 -33.67 -13.43
N LYS A 149 -20.12 -33.83 -14.77
CA LYS A 149 -19.29 -33.09 -15.73
C LYS A 149 -19.56 -31.59 -15.67
N SER A 150 -20.83 -31.17 -15.56
CA SER A 150 -21.24 -29.77 -15.48
C SER A 150 -21.36 -29.27 -14.03
N SER A 151 -21.23 -27.95 -13.84
CA SER A 151 -21.47 -27.31 -12.54
C SER A 151 -22.92 -27.51 -12.06
N ALA A 152 -23.89 -27.40 -12.97
CA ALA A 152 -25.31 -27.64 -12.68
C ALA A 152 -25.57 -29.06 -12.17
N GLY A 153 -24.96 -30.08 -12.78
CA GLY A 153 -25.10 -31.47 -12.36
C GLY A 153 -24.41 -31.76 -11.02
N ARG A 154 -23.24 -31.17 -10.75
CA ARG A 154 -22.60 -31.22 -9.42
C ARG A 154 -23.49 -30.62 -8.34
N CYS A 155 -24.02 -29.42 -8.57
CA CYS A 155 -24.96 -28.78 -7.65
C CYS A 155 -26.25 -29.58 -7.46
N TRP A 156 -26.70 -30.34 -8.47
CA TRP A 156 -27.89 -31.19 -8.34
C TRP A 156 -27.63 -32.43 -7.47
N LEU A 157 -26.51 -33.15 -7.66
CA LEU A 157 -26.14 -34.29 -6.82
C LEU A 157 -25.95 -33.85 -5.35
N LEU A 158 -25.24 -32.74 -5.12
CA LEU A 158 -24.97 -32.23 -3.77
C LEU A 158 -26.21 -31.66 -3.04
N LYS A 159 -27.35 -31.49 -3.73
CA LYS A 159 -28.58 -30.92 -3.16
C LYS A 159 -29.34 -31.88 -2.25
N ASP A 160 -29.32 -33.18 -2.55
CA ASP A 160 -29.89 -34.22 -1.68
C ASP A 160 -28.77 -34.89 -0.90
N GLN A 161 -28.56 -34.46 0.34
CA GLN A 161 -27.47 -34.94 1.19
C GLN A 161 -27.59 -36.43 1.54
N ALA A 162 -28.79 -37.02 1.51
CA ALA A 162 -28.96 -38.45 1.75
C ALA A 162 -28.52 -39.27 0.52
N VAL A 163 -28.91 -38.85 -0.67
CA VAL A 163 -28.48 -39.49 -1.93
C VAL A 163 -26.99 -39.25 -2.18
N PHE A 164 -26.47 -38.05 -1.90
CA PHE A 164 -25.05 -37.76 -1.98
C PHE A 164 -24.22 -38.63 -1.02
N GLY A 165 -24.60 -38.71 0.26
CA GLY A 165 -23.91 -39.55 1.24
C GLY A 165 -23.92 -41.04 0.87
N HIS A 166 -25.02 -41.52 0.31
CA HIS A 166 -25.16 -42.88 -0.19
C HIS A 166 -24.26 -43.16 -1.41
N VAL A 167 -24.32 -42.31 -2.44
CA VAL A 167 -23.44 -42.42 -3.62
C VAL A 167 -21.97 -42.33 -3.19
N LEU A 168 -21.61 -41.42 -2.29
CA LEU A 168 -20.25 -41.30 -1.77
C LEU A 168 -19.82 -42.60 -1.05
N ALA A 169 -20.64 -43.17 -0.17
CA ALA A 169 -20.31 -44.41 0.53
C ALA A 169 -20.04 -45.56 -0.47
N HIS A 170 -20.91 -45.75 -1.46
CA HIS A 170 -20.70 -46.77 -2.51
C HIS A 170 -19.41 -46.52 -3.30
N MET A 171 -19.17 -45.27 -3.72
CA MET A 171 -17.95 -44.89 -4.44
C MET A 171 -16.68 -45.21 -3.65
N LEU A 172 -16.65 -44.96 -2.34
CA LEU A 172 -15.48 -45.29 -1.53
C LEU A 172 -15.27 -46.81 -1.39
N THR A 173 -16.33 -47.61 -1.25
CA THR A 173 -16.23 -49.07 -1.28
C THR A 173 -15.71 -49.60 -2.63
N GLN A 174 -16.16 -49.02 -3.76
CA GLN A 174 -15.67 -49.42 -5.09
C GLN A 174 -14.23 -48.98 -5.35
N LEU A 175 -13.76 -47.86 -4.77
CA LEU A 175 -12.36 -47.45 -4.85
C LEU A 175 -11.43 -48.37 -4.04
N GLU A 176 -11.94 -48.98 -2.96
CA GLU A 176 -11.21 -49.94 -2.13
C GLU A 176 -11.22 -51.37 -2.70
N GLN A 177 -12.33 -51.81 -3.32
CA GLN A 177 -12.62 -53.24 -3.56
C GLN A 177 -13.15 -53.55 -4.98
N GLY A 178 -13.38 -52.54 -5.82
CA GLY A 178 -13.98 -52.70 -7.14
C GLY A 178 -13.03 -53.29 -8.19
N GLN A 179 -13.60 -53.74 -9.32
CA GLN A 179 -12.81 -54.08 -10.50
C GLN A 179 -12.30 -52.81 -11.21
N GLU A 180 -11.24 -52.94 -11.99
CA GLU A 180 -10.50 -51.86 -12.65
C GLU A 180 -11.39 -50.81 -13.35
N ASN A 181 -12.37 -51.24 -14.16
CA ASN A 181 -13.32 -50.33 -14.81
C ASN A 181 -14.15 -49.50 -13.81
N MET A 182 -14.55 -50.12 -12.69
CA MET A 182 -15.32 -49.44 -11.64
C MET A 182 -14.45 -48.49 -10.83
N VAL A 183 -13.20 -48.87 -10.52
CA VAL A 183 -12.21 -48.01 -9.87
C VAL A 183 -11.95 -46.76 -10.72
N ASN A 184 -11.81 -46.93 -12.05
CA ASN A 184 -11.66 -45.83 -13.00
C ASN A 184 -12.88 -44.90 -13.04
N CYS A 185 -14.09 -45.44 -13.22
CA CYS A 185 -15.32 -44.65 -13.18
C CYS A 185 -15.51 -43.91 -11.84
N THR A 186 -15.15 -44.55 -10.73
CA THR A 186 -15.17 -43.97 -9.38
C THR A 186 -14.17 -42.82 -9.27
N ALA A 187 -12.91 -43.02 -9.69
CA ALA A 187 -11.89 -41.99 -9.72
C ALA A 187 -12.32 -40.80 -10.59
N LEU A 188 -12.97 -41.04 -11.75
CA LEU A 188 -13.51 -40.00 -12.62
C LEU A 188 -14.64 -39.19 -11.96
N ILE A 189 -15.54 -39.84 -11.22
CA ILE A 189 -16.60 -39.18 -10.44
C ILE A 189 -15.99 -38.30 -9.35
N LEU A 190 -15.04 -38.84 -8.58
CA LEU A 190 -14.31 -38.11 -7.54
C LEU A 190 -13.52 -36.92 -8.12
N ALA A 191 -12.85 -37.11 -9.26
CA ALA A 191 -12.11 -36.06 -9.97
C ALA A 191 -13.02 -34.91 -10.41
N ARG A 192 -14.18 -35.23 -11.01
CA ARG A 192 -15.17 -34.23 -11.43
C ARG A 192 -15.79 -33.52 -10.22
N LEU A 193 -16.15 -34.25 -9.16
CA LEU A 193 -16.72 -33.67 -7.94
C LEU A 193 -15.72 -32.82 -7.14
N SER A 194 -14.43 -33.16 -7.16
CA SER A 194 -13.37 -32.39 -6.49
C SER A 194 -13.19 -30.95 -7.02
N GLN A 195 -13.81 -30.62 -8.16
CA GLN A 195 -13.95 -29.25 -8.66
C GLN A 195 -14.96 -28.39 -7.85
N CYS A 196 -15.47 -28.88 -6.72
CA CYS A 196 -16.44 -28.18 -5.88
C CYS A 196 -16.02 -28.21 -4.39
N ASP A 197 -15.70 -27.05 -3.82
CA ASP A 197 -15.27 -26.92 -2.42
C ASP A 197 -16.25 -27.55 -1.41
N VAL A 198 -17.55 -27.53 -1.69
CA VAL A 198 -18.58 -28.15 -0.84
C VAL A 198 -18.42 -29.68 -0.80
N PHE A 199 -18.14 -30.30 -1.95
CA PHE A 199 -17.80 -31.72 -2.02
C PHE A 199 -16.49 -32.01 -1.30
N CYS A 200 -15.43 -31.22 -1.56
CA CYS A 200 -14.13 -31.43 -0.95
C CYS A 200 -14.17 -31.33 0.58
N GLN A 201 -14.90 -30.35 1.12
CA GLN A 201 -15.13 -30.24 2.56
C GLN A 201 -15.95 -31.42 3.09
N GLY A 202 -17.03 -31.82 2.41
CA GLY A 202 -17.85 -32.97 2.80
C GLY A 202 -17.07 -34.29 2.85
N LEU A 203 -16.36 -34.62 1.75
CA LEU A 203 -15.50 -35.79 1.65
C LEU A 203 -14.44 -35.81 2.75
N LEU A 204 -13.70 -34.72 2.94
CA LEU A 204 -12.60 -34.70 3.90
C LEU A 204 -13.05 -34.74 5.36
N HIS A 205 -14.30 -34.36 5.66
CA HIS A 205 -14.88 -34.51 7.01
C HIS A 205 -15.55 -35.87 7.23
N HIS A 206 -15.80 -36.65 6.19
CA HIS A 206 -16.39 -37.99 6.28
C HIS A 206 -15.47 -38.96 7.05
N PRO A 207 -16.00 -39.94 7.82
CA PRO A 207 -15.17 -40.92 8.54
C PRO A 207 -14.20 -41.70 7.63
N SER A 208 -14.64 -42.06 6.43
CA SER A 208 -13.85 -42.80 5.44
C SER A 208 -12.85 -41.95 4.63
N ALA A 209 -12.68 -40.66 4.97
CA ALA A 209 -11.72 -39.78 4.29
C ALA A 209 -10.27 -40.32 4.23
N PRO A 210 -9.72 -40.98 5.27
CA PRO A 210 -8.38 -41.55 5.20
C PRO A 210 -8.25 -42.63 4.13
N SER A 211 -9.17 -43.60 4.10
CA SER A 211 -9.20 -44.66 3.10
C SER A 211 -9.39 -44.11 1.69
N ALA A 212 -10.29 -43.14 1.53
CA ALA A 212 -10.54 -42.48 0.25
C ALA A 212 -9.27 -41.87 -0.35
N VAL A 213 -8.48 -41.16 0.48
CA VAL A 213 -7.20 -40.57 0.07
C VAL A 213 -6.17 -41.66 -0.24
N ALA A 214 -5.99 -42.64 0.65
CA ALA A 214 -5.04 -43.74 0.49
C ALA A 214 -5.32 -44.63 -0.74
N CYS A 215 -6.58 -44.79 -1.15
CA CYS A 215 -6.95 -45.52 -2.36
C CYS A 215 -6.76 -44.68 -3.62
N LEU A 216 -7.00 -43.36 -3.59
CA LEU A 216 -6.60 -42.47 -4.70
C LEU A 216 -5.07 -42.45 -4.88
N GLU A 217 -4.30 -42.46 -3.79
CA GLU A 217 -2.83 -42.55 -3.85
C GLU A 217 -2.36 -43.88 -4.45
N GLN A 218 -3.01 -45.01 -4.09
CA GLN A 218 -2.75 -46.30 -4.73
C GLN A 218 -3.12 -46.30 -6.23
N CYS A 219 -4.18 -45.60 -6.63
CA CYS A 219 -4.57 -45.47 -8.04
C CYS A 219 -3.51 -44.76 -8.90
N LEU A 220 -2.69 -43.87 -8.32
CA LEU A 220 -1.55 -43.24 -9.02
C LEU A 220 -0.43 -44.24 -9.38
N VAL A 221 -0.33 -45.34 -8.63
CA VAL A 221 0.84 -46.24 -8.65
C VAL A 221 0.51 -47.63 -9.19
N ARG A 222 -0.73 -48.09 -9.06
CA ARG A 222 -1.13 -49.49 -9.29
C ARG A 222 -2.17 -49.71 -10.38
N CYS A 223 -2.74 -48.64 -10.94
CA CYS A 223 -3.79 -48.70 -11.97
C CYS A 223 -3.27 -48.16 -13.31
N ARG A 224 -4.04 -48.39 -14.38
CA ARG A 224 -3.72 -47.83 -15.71
C ARG A 224 -3.71 -46.31 -15.71
N THR A 225 -3.01 -45.79 -16.71
CA THR A 225 -2.81 -44.37 -17.06
C THR A 225 -4.05 -43.49 -16.91
N ASP A 226 -5.23 -43.96 -17.32
CA ASP A 226 -6.49 -43.20 -17.25
C ASP A 226 -7.04 -43.09 -15.81
N THR A 227 -6.92 -44.16 -15.04
CA THR A 227 -7.28 -44.24 -13.63
C THR A 227 -6.31 -43.42 -12.78
N ALA A 228 -5.01 -43.51 -13.08
CA ALA A 228 -3.96 -42.68 -12.47
C ALA A 228 -4.18 -41.19 -12.77
N MET A 229 -4.51 -40.83 -14.02
CA MET A 229 -4.89 -39.47 -14.39
C MET A 229 -6.09 -38.96 -13.59
N ASN A 230 -7.16 -39.75 -13.51
CA ASN A 230 -8.36 -39.38 -12.75
C ASN A 230 -8.04 -39.19 -11.25
N ALA A 231 -7.25 -40.09 -10.66
CA ALA A 231 -6.80 -39.96 -9.28
C ALA A 231 -5.91 -38.72 -9.05
N ALA A 232 -5.02 -38.38 -9.99
CA ALA A 232 -4.19 -37.19 -9.93
C ALA A 232 -5.02 -35.90 -9.96
N PHE A 233 -6.06 -35.83 -10.80
CA PHE A 233 -7.01 -34.70 -10.79
C PHE A 233 -7.81 -34.62 -9.48
N ALA A 234 -8.27 -35.76 -8.94
CA ALA A 234 -9.00 -35.79 -7.67
C ALA A 234 -8.13 -35.28 -6.50
N LEU A 235 -6.92 -35.83 -6.35
CA LEU A 235 -5.98 -35.42 -5.32
C LEU A 235 -5.52 -33.98 -5.49
N GLY A 236 -5.20 -33.53 -6.71
CA GLY A 236 -4.75 -32.17 -7.00
C GLY A 236 -5.69 -31.07 -6.50
N HIS A 237 -7.01 -31.25 -6.64
CA HIS A 237 -7.99 -30.34 -6.05
C HIS A 237 -8.13 -30.53 -4.53
N LEU A 238 -8.22 -31.77 -4.04
CA LEU A 238 -8.38 -32.02 -2.59
C LEU A 238 -7.21 -31.47 -1.76
N CYS A 239 -5.99 -31.44 -2.32
CA CYS A 239 -4.78 -30.89 -1.72
C CYS A 239 -4.80 -29.37 -1.47
N VAL A 240 -5.82 -28.65 -1.97
CA VAL A 240 -6.15 -27.28 -1.53
C VAL A 240 -6.38 -27.24 -0.01
N HIS A 241 -7.01 -28.28 0.56
CA HIS A 241 -7.39 -28.35 1.96
C HIS A 241 -6.29 -28.98 2.83
N GLU A 242 -6.05 -28.41 4.00
CA GLU A 242 -5.02 -28.87 4.94
C GLU A 242 -5.26 -30.32 5.41
N ARG A 243 -6.51 -30.67 5.72
CA ARG A 243 -6.88 -32.02 6.14
C ARG A 243 -6.56 -33.09 5.09
N CYS A 244 -6.63 -32.79 3.79
CA CYS A 244 -6.17 -33.72 2.75
C CYS A 244 -4.66 -33.93 2.82
N ARG A 245 -3.89 -32.82 2.93
CA ARG A 245 -2.42 -32.87 3.04
C ARG A 245 -1.97 -33.67 4.27
N SER A 246 -2.69 -33.59 5.39
CA SER A 246 -2.43 -34.40 6.59
C SER A 246 -2.74 -35.89 6.38
N LEU A 247 -3.76 -36.25 5.59
CA LEU A 247 -4.11 -37.64 5.31
C LEU A 247 -3.09 -38.31 4.38
N ILE A 248 -2.67 -37.61 3.32
CA ILE A 248 -1.58 -38.01 2.40
C ILE A 248 -0.30 -38.36 3.18
N VAL A 249 0.07 -37.51 4.14
CA VAL A 249 1.24 -37.72 5.00
C VAL A 249 1.07 -38.90 5.96
N ALA A 250 -0.15 -39.17 6.41
CA ALA A 250 -0.46 -40.28 7.32
C ALA A 250 -0.60 -41.64 6.61
N ALA A 251 -1.02 -41.65 5.35
CA ALA A 251 -1.07 -42.85 4.51
C ALA A 251 0.33 -43.37 4.14
N GLY A 252 1.26 -42.45 3.89
CA GLY A 252 2.64 -42.75 3.52
C GLY A 252 2.74 -43.08 2.03
N LEU A 253 3.32 -42.14 1.26
CA LEU A 253 3.45 -42.23 -0.19
C LEU A 253 4.50 -43.27 -0.60
N ASP A 254 4.11 -44.55 -0.60
CA ASP A 254 4.93 -45.68 -1.06
C ASP A 254 4.95 -45.78 -2.59
N TYR A 255 5.81 -44.94 -3.20
CA TYR A 255 6.10 -44.92 -4.64
C TYR A 255 6.88 -46.16 -5.11
N GLN A 256 6.31 -47.35 -4.92
CA GLN A 256 6.69 -48.56 -5.65
C GLN A 256 6.07 -48.52 -7.05
N LEU A 257 6.60 -47.62 -7.88
CA LEU A 257 6.16 -47.38 -9.24
C LEU A 257 6.24 -48.64 -10.10
N THR A 258 5.20 -48.84 -10.91
CA THR A 258 5.17 -49.76 -12.04
C THR A 258 6.16 -49.38 -13.13
N GLU A 259 6.46 -50.31 -14.03
CA GLU A 259 7.33 -50.07 -15.20
C GLU A 259 6.73 -49.09 -16.24
N ASP A 260 5.43 -48.80 -16.16
CA ASP A 260 4.73 -47.83 -17.02
C ASP A 260 5.10 -46.37 -16.68
N GLN A 261 5.83 -45.70 -17.59
CA GLN A 261 6.27 -44.31 -17.40
C GLN A 261 5.12 -43.30 -17.39
N ASP A 262 3.97 -43.60 -18.01
CA ASP A 262 2.86 -42.64 -18.07
C ASP A 262 2.18 -42.53 -16.69
N SER A 263 1.94 -43.66 -16.02
CA SER A 263 1.47 -43.67 -14.63
C SER A 263 2.46 -43.00 -13.67
N VAL A 264 3.79 -43.18 -13.88
CA VAL A 264 4.80 -42.40 -13.15
C VAL A 264 4.64 -40.89 -13.39
N TRP A 265 4.36 -40.47 -14.62
CA TRP A 265 4.17 -39.06 -14.98
C TRP A 265 2.98 -38.45 -14.25
N PHE A 266 1.82 -39.11 -14.22
CA PHE A 266 0.66 -38.63 -13.46
C PHE A 266 0.93 -38.56 -11.95
N ALA A 267 1.65 -39.55 -11.41
CA ALA A 267 2.04 -39.57 -10.00
C ALA A 267 3.08 -38.49 -9.65
N ALA A 268 3.99 -38.13 -10.58
CA ALA A 268 4.92 -37.02 -10.43
C ALA A 268 4.22 -35.65 -10.56
N MET A 269 3.28 -35.52 -11.49
CA MET A 269 2.46 -34.30 -11.66
C MET A 269 1.62 -34.01 -10.41
N ALA A 270 1.02 -35.04 -9.79
CA ALA A 270 0.31 -34.90 -8.52
C ALA A 270 1.22 -34.30 -7.42
N VAL A 271 2.47 -34.77 -7.31
CA VAL A 271 3.48 -34.19 -6.39
C VAL A 271 3.84 -32.77 -6.80
N ASN A 272 4.00 -32.47 -8.10
CA ASN A 272 4.33 -31.13 -8.56
C ASN A 272 3.23 -30.12 -8.19
N VAL A 273 1.96 -30.48 -8.34
CA VAL A 273 0.80 -29.69 -7.89
C VAL A 273 0.83 -29.50 -6.37
N PHE A 274 1.16 -30.54 -5.60
CA PHE A 274 1.30 -30.47 -4.15
C PHE A 274 2.42 -29.51 -3.71
N VAL A 275 3.62 -29.65 -4.26
CA VAL A 275 4.81 -28.82 -3.93
C VAL A 275 4.81 -27.46 -4.64
N SER A 276 3.80 -27.16 -5.46
CA SER A 276 3.49 -25.79 -5.93
C SER A 276 2.84 -24.92 -4.85
N ARG A 277 2.60 -25.47 -3.64
CA ARG A 277 2.10 -24.73 -2.48
C ARG A 277 3.07 -24.86 -1.29
N PRO A 278 3.34 -23.76 -0.54
CA PRO A 278 4.16 -23.77 0.67
C PRO A 278 3.87 -24.92 1.65
N ALA A 279 2.58 -25.20 1.90
CA ALA A 279 2.16 -26.26 2.81
C ALA A 279 2.44 -27.69 2.29
N GLY A 280 2.51 -27.90 0.97
CA GLY A 280 2.88 -29.20 0.41
C GLY A 280 4.40 -29.41 0.39
N VAL A 281 5.18 -28.34 0.18
CA VAL A 281 6.65 -28.36 0.25
C VAL A 281 7.12 -28.80 1.64
N PHE A 282 6.54 -28.24 2.71
CA PHE A 282 6.83 -28.65 4.09
C PHE A 282 6.65 -30.16 4.30
N GLN A 283 5.52 -30.70 3.85
CA GLN A 283 5.14 -32.09 4.09
C GLN A 283 6.00 -33.08 3.28
N VAL A 284 6.25 -32.81 1.99
CA VAL A 284 7.14 -33.68 1.18
C VAL A 284 8.60 -33.60 1.67
N ARG A 285 9.05 -32.45 2.19
CA ARG A 285 10.37 -32.30 2.85
C ARG A 285 10.53 -33.15 4.12
N GLN A 286 9.45 -33.68 4.71
CA GLN A 286 9.51 -34.66 5.79
C GLN A 286 9.59 -36.11 5.24
N HIS A 287 8.96 -36.39 4.10
CA HIS A 287 8.86 -37.73 3.51
C HIS A 287 10.13 -38.13 2.73
N ARG A 288 11.23 -38.39 3.45
CA ARG A 288 12.57 -38.65 2.90
C ARG A 288 12.62 -39.68 1.77
N LEU A 289 11.79 -40.73 1.81
CA LEU A 289 11.74 -41.76 0.77
C LEU A 289 11.32 -41.19 -0.59
N LEU A 290 10.33 -40.29 -0.60
CA LEU A 290 9.86 -39.61 -1.82
C LEU A 290 10.91 -38.63 -2.36
N GLU A 291 11.58 -37.88 -1.47
CA GLU A 291 12.67 -36.97 -1.88
C GLU A 291 13.87 -37.73 -2.48
N LEU A 292 14.18 -38.94 -1.97
CA LEU A 292 15.20 -39.83 -2.54
C LEU A 292 14.74 -40.43 -3.87
N HIS A 293 13.49 -40.88 -3.97
CA HIS A 293 12.94 -41.48 -5.17
C HIS A 293 12.91 -40.49 -6.36
N LEU A 294 12.43 -39.26 -6.13
CA LEU A 294 12.44 -38.20 -7.16
C LEU A 294 13.86 -37.91 -7.67
N LYS A 295 14.88 -37.90 -6.80
CA LYS A 295 16.28 -37.74 -7.21
C LYS A 295 16.76 -38.93 -8.05
N SER A 296 16.37 -40.14 -7.69
CA SER A 296 16.69 -41.35 -8.46
C SER A 296 16.11 -41.28 -9.87
N LEU A 297 14.82 -40.91 -10.01
CA LEU A 297 14.17 -40.68 -11.31
C LEU A 297 14.88 -39.61 -12.14
N SER A 298 15.11 -38.42 -11.57
CA SER A 298 15.83 -37.31 -12.24
C SER A 298 17.19 -37.75 -12.80
N SER A 299 17.94 -38.52 -12.00
CA SER A 299 19.25 -39.08 -12.40
C SER A 299 19.18 -40.26 -13.39
N SER A 300 18.01 -40.87 -13.60
CA SER A 300 17.89 -42.06 -14.45
C SER A 300 17.98 -41.68 -15.93
N PRO A 301 18.81 -42.36 -16.74
CA PRO A 301 18.87 -42.11 -18.18
C PRO A 301 17.65 -42.66 -18.95
N SER A 302 16.89 -43.59 -18.38
CA SER A 302 15.82 -44.32 -19.08
C SER A 302 14.45 -43.64 -19.10
N ILE A 303 14.25 -42.57 -18.33
CA ILE A 303 12.96 -41.87 -18.29
C ILE A 303 12.78 -40.87 -19.45
N GLY A 304 11.55 -40.76 -19.93
CA GLY A 304 11.13 -39.81 -20.95
C GLY A 304 11.32 -38.35 -20.54
N GLN A 305 11.41 -37.46 -21.54
CA GLN A 305 11.73 -36.04 -21.31
C GLN A 305 10.68 -35.33 -20.46
N GLU A 306 9.39 -35.56 -20.70
CA GLU A 306 8.29 -34.91 -19.98
C GLU A 306 8.27 -35.33 -18.49
N LEU A 307 8.52 -36.62 -18.21
CA LEU A 307 8.67 -37.11 -16.85
C LEU A 307 9.90 -36.51 -16.15
N ARG A 308 11.04 -36.40 -16.84
CA ARG A 308 12.22 -35.74 -16.25
C ARG A 308 11.93 -34.26 -15.94
N GLN A 309 11.26 -33.54 -16.83
CA GLN A 309 10.87 -32.14 -16.60
C GLN A 309 9.96 -31.97 -15.38
N GLU A 310 8.99 -32.87 -15.19
CA GLU A 310 8.04 -32.80 -14.07
C GLU A 310 8.69 -33.17 -12.73
N VAL A 311 9.55 -34.19 -12.72
CA VAL A 311 10.37 -34.56 -11.55
C VAL A 311 11.37 -33.46 -11.20
N ASP A 312 12.04 -32.85 -12.18
CA ASP A 312 12.98 -31.74 -11.95
C ASP A 312 12.24 -30.47 -11.49
N ALA A 313 10.99 -30.25 -11.90
CA ALA A 313 10.14 -29.19 -11.34
C ALA A 313 9.80 -29.45 -9.86
N CYS A 314 9.47 -30.68 -9.49
CA CYS A 314 9.30 -31.07 -8.08
C CYS A 314 10.57 -30.81 -7.26
N LEU A 315 11.72 -31.27 -7.75
CA LEU A 315 13.01 -31.14 -7.04
C LEU A 315 13.46 -29.69 -6.89
N ARG A 316 13.22 -28.82 -7.87
CA ARG A 316 13.53 -27.39 -7.77
C ARG A 316 12.67 -26.68 -6.73
N LYS A 317 11.38 -27.03 -6.62
CA LYS A 317 10.48 -26.52 -5.56
C LYS A 317 10.85 -27.07 -4.17
N LEU A 318 11.29 -28.32 -4.08
CA LEU A 318 11.71 -28.96 -2.82
C LEU A 318 13.08 -28.48 -2.31
N LYS A 319 13.97 -28.02 -3.20
CA LYS A 319 15.35 -27.61 -2.93
C LYS A 319 15.49 -26.78 -1.65
N ARG A 320 16.24 -27.30 -0.67
CA ARG A 320 16.52 -26.65 0.62
C ARG A 320 17.38 -25.39 0.47
N LEU A 321 17.30 -24.50 1.47
CA LEU A 321 17.98 -23.22 1.47
C LEU A 321 19.51 -23.39 1.46
N ALA A 322 20.13 -23.01 0.34
CA ALA A 322 21.58 -22.91 0.24
C ALA A 322 22.14 -21.84 1.19
N LYS A 323 23.43 -21.93 1.50
CA LYS A 323 24.18 -20.90 2.24
C LYS A 323 24.04 -19.54 1.54
N PRO A 324 23.61 -18.47 2.23
CA PRO A 324 23.49 -17.14 1.63
C PRO A 324 24.86 -16.52 1.33
N LEU A 325 24.87 -15.60 0.36
CA LEU A 325 26.02 -14.75 0.10
C LEU A 325 26.33 -13.84 1.32
N PRO A 326 27.58 -13.37 1.48
CA PRO A 326 27.95 -12.52 2.60
C PRO A 326 27.20 -11.17 2.54
N PRO A 327 26.63 -10.67 3.66
CA PRO A 327 25.87 -9.44 3.66
C PRO A 327 26.76 -8.20 3.46
N THR A 328 26.34 -7.24 2.64
CA THR A 328 27.04 -5.97 2.49
C THR A 328 26.76 -5.07 3.69
N ALA A 329 27.76 -4.84 4.53
CA ALA A 329 27.71 -3.90 5.65
C ALA A 329 28.40 -2.57 5.28
N ARG A 330 27.84 -1.44 5.73
CA ARG A 330 28.42 -0.10 5.59
C ARG A 330 28.18 0.72 6.86
N HIS A 331 29.19 1.49 7.27
CA HIS A 331 29.07 2.50 8.32
C HIS A 331 28.84 3.88 7.68
N PHE A 332 27.86 4.62 8.20
CA PHE A 332 27.53 5.98 7.81
C PHE A 332 27.67 6.90 9.03
N PRO A 333 28.68 7.78 9.07
CA PRO A 333 28.77 8.82 10.09
C PRO A 333 27.57 9.79 10.02
N PRO A 334 26.99 10.22 11.17
CA PRO A 334 27.37 9.86 12.53
C PRO A 334 26.67 8.58 13.02
N GLY A 335 27.44 7.50 13.19
CA GLY A 335 27.05 6.36 14.03
C GLY A 335 25.84 5.54 13.57
N VAL A 336 25.55 5.44 12.27
CA VAL A 336 24.55 4.49 11.73
C VAL A 336 25.25 3.38 10.98
N CYS A 337 24.87 2.13 11.22
CA CYS A 337 25.28 0.99 10.41
C CYS A 337 24.09 0.50 9.57
N THR A 338 24.33 0.31 8.27
CA THR A 338 23.38 -0.31 7.34
C THR A 338 23.92 -1.65 6.89
N VAL A 339 23.09 -2.69 6.89
CA VAL A 339 23.45 -4.02 6.38
C VAL A 339 22.38 -4.49 5.40
N SER A 340 22.80 -4.93 4.22
CA SER A 340 21.91 -5.33 3.12
C SER A 340 22.39 -6.59 2.42
N TRP A 341 21.45 -7.38 1.91
CA TRP A 341 21.70 -8.64 1.23
C TRP A 341 20.72 -8.86 0.07
N GLU A 342 21.03 -9.82 -0.79
CA GLU A 342 20.17 -10.20 -1.90
C GLU A 342 18.94 -10.98 -1.40
N LYS A 343 17.78 -10.76 -2.04
CA LYS A 343 16.56 -11.50 -1.71
C LYS A 343 16.61 -12.89 -2.34
N ASN A 344 16.49 -13.90 -1.50
CA ASN A 344 16.28 -15.28 -1.88
C ASN A 344 14.78 -15.50 -2.17
N CYS A 345 14.46 -16.04 -3.35
CA CYS A 345 13.11 -16.35 -3.81
C CYS A 345 13.07 -17.83 -4.25
N PRO A 346 12.83 -18.77 -3.33
CA PRO A 346 12.80 -20.20 -3.67
C PRO A 346 11.55 -20.55 -4.52
N GLU A 347 11.69 -21.50 -5.45
CA GLU A 347 10.59 -21.91 -6.35
C GLU A 347 9.37 -22.52 -5.61
N SER A 348 9.53 -22.90 -4.35
CA SER A 348 8.46 -23.31 -3.44
C SER A 348 7.40 -22.23 -3.16
N GLY A 349 7.73 -20.96 -3.40
CA GLY A 349 6.92 -19.82 -2.95
C GLY A 349 6.84 -19.67 -1.43
N LEU A 350 7.70 -20.37 -0.66
CA LEU A 350 7.81 -20.20 0.78
C LEU A 350 8.34 -18.80 1.12
N GLU A 351 7.76 -18.16 2.13
CA GLU A 351 8.29 -16.90 2.64
C GLU A 351 9.64 -17.12 3.32
N VAL A 352 10.62 -16.28 2.97
CA VAL A 352 11.98 -16.30 3.51
C VAL A 352 12.13 -15.19 4.55
N THR A 353 12.47 -15.60 5.76
CA THR A 353 12.88 -14.73 6.86
C THR A 353 14.41 -14.74 6.99
N TYR A 354 14.98 -13.63 7.44
CA TYR A 354 16.42 -13.41 7.57
C TYR A 354 16.77 -13.14 9.03
N SER A 355 17.77 -13.85 9.54
CA SER A 355 18.44 -13.55 10.82
C SER A 355 19.81 -12.96 10.55
N LEU A 356 20.03 -11.71 10.98
CA LEU A 356 21.34 -11.07 10.95
C LEU A 356 22.00 -11.23 12.33
N LEU A 357 23.20 -11.81 12.35
CA LEU A 357 23.96 -12.11 13.56
C LEU A 357 25.23 -11.24 13.64
N ASP A 358 25.59 -10.72 14.82
CA ASP A 358 26.99 -10.42 15.16
C ASP A 358 27.55 -11.63 15.91
N ASN A 359 28.50 -12.33 15.28
CA ASN A 359 28.98 -13.64 15.73
C ASN A 359 27.82 -14.65 15.85
N ASP A 360 27.27 -14.83 17.06
CA ASP A 360 26.13 -15.70 17.39
C ASP A 360 24.95 -14.93 18.01
N THR A 361 25.05 -13.60 18.15
CA THR A 361 23.97 -12.76 18.71
C THR A 361 23.10 -12.19 17.58
N ALA A 362 21.82 -12.55 17.56
CA ALA A 362 20.86 -11.98 16.60
C ALA A 362 20.63 -10.48 16.87
N LEU A 363 20.86 -9.66 15.85
CA LEU A 363 20.61 -8.22 15.82
C LEU A 363 19.28 -7.87 15.15
N TYR A 364 18.80 -8.74 14.25
CA TYR A 364 17.55 -8.59 13.53
C TYR A 364 17.01 -9.96 13.11
N CYS A 365 15.68 -10.10 13.10
CA CYS A 365 14.96 -11.21 12.48
C CYS A 365 13.73 -10.67 11.74
N GLY A 366 13.54 -11.02 10.46
CA GLY A 366 12.39 -10.60 9.66
C GLY A 366 12.59 -10.71 8.15
N THR A 367 11.63 -10.26 7.35
CA THR A 367 11.60 -10.45 5.87
C THR A 367 12.28 -9.35 5.05
N GLN A 368 12.63 -8.20 5.64
CA GLN A 368 13.38 -7.13 4.96
C GLN A 368 14.78 -7.62 4.56
N CYS A 369 15.29 -7.13 3.41
CA CYS A 369 16.62 -7.45 2.88
C CYS A 369 17.66 -6.31 3.08
N HIS A 370 17.28 -5.26 3.80
CA HIS A 370 18.14 -4.16 4.23
C HIS A 370 17.66 -3.70 5.61
N VAL A 371 18.60 -3.56 6.55
CA VAL A 371 18.34 -3.05 7.90
C VAL A 371 19.32 -1.94 8.26
N ALA A 372 18.87 -0.98 9.05
CA ALA A 372 19.70 0.09 9.60
C ALA A 372 19.54 0.14 11.12
N PHE A 373 20.65 0.26 11.84
CA PHE A 373 20.66 0.36 13.30
C PHE A 373 21.70 1.38 13.79
N PRO A 374 21.41 2.14 14.86
CA PRO A 374 22.41 3.00 15.48
C PRO A 374 23.55 2.17 16.08
N VAL A 375 24.78 2.60 15.87
CA VAL A 375 25.99 1.99 16.45
C VAL A 375 25.91 1.98 17.99
N ALA A 376 25.21 2.93 18.61
CA ALA A 376 24.98 2.99 20.05
C ALA A 376 24.14 1.80 20.62
N VAL A 377 23.43 1.03 19.79
CA VAL A 377 22.71 -0.19 20.20
C VAL A 377 23.67 -1.40 20.26
N LEU A 378 24.83 -1.29 19.61
CA LEU A 378 25.83 -2.35 19.51
C LEU A 378 26.77 -2.24 20.72
N LYS A 379 27.18 -3.38 21.29
CA LYS A 379 28.12 -3.40 22.42
C LYS A 379 29.42 -2.69 22.01
N PRO A 380 30.04 -1.85 22.87
CA PRO A 380 31.20 -1.03 22.51
C PRO A 380 32.39 -1.90 22.09
N ARG A 381 32.55 -2.04 20.78
CA ARG A 381 33.53 -2.89 20.09
C ARG A 381 34.02 -2.14 18.86
N LYS A 382 35.33 -2.22 18.58
CA LYS A 382 35.94 -1.60 17.38
C LYS A 382 35.65 -2.37 16.09
N GLN A 383 35.07 -3.57 16.18
CA GLN A 383 34.80 -4.45 15.05
C GLN A 383 33.59 -5.34 15.35
N LEU A 384 32.78 -5.60 14.32
CA LEU A 384 31.66 -6.53 14.31
C LEU A 384 31.85 -7.56 13.21
N PHE A 385 31.25 -8.74 13.35
CA PHE A 385 31.35 -9.84 12.39
C PHE A 385 29.95 -10.29 11.97
N PHE A 386 29.44 -9.64 10.91
CA PHE A 386 28.09 -9.88 10.44
C PHE A 386 27.98 -11.21 9.69
N ARG A 387 27.03 -12.05 10.11
CA ARG A 387 26.68 -13.31 9.44
C ARG A 387 25.19 -13.31 9.14
N LEU A 388 24.82 -13.80 7.97
CA LEU A 388 23.43 -13.94 7.55
C LEU A 388 23.01 -15.42 7.59
N VAL A 389 21.82 -15.67 8.12
CA VAL A 389 21.08 -16.93 7.99
C VAL A 389 19.72 -16.61 7.38
N HIS A 390 19.19 -17.47 6.53
CA HIS A 390 17.78 -17.41 6.13
C HIS A 390 17.03 -18.70 6.46
N CYS A 391 15.74 -18.54 6.75
CA CYS A 391 14.82 -19.59 7.19
C CYS A 391 13.51 -19.44 6.42
N THR A 392 12.96 -20.53 5.88
CA THR A 392 11.61 -20.53 5.32
C THR A 392 10.55 -20.86 6.37
N SER A 393 9.30 -20.48 6.12
CA SER A 393 8.18 -20.70 7.05
C SER A 393 7.85 -22.18 7.34
N ASP A 394 8.51 -23.12 6.66
CA ASP A 394 8.45 -24.56 6.91
C ASP A 394 9.54 -25.07 7.88
N GLY A 395 10.38 -24.18 8.41
CA GLY A 395 11.46 -24.48 9.35
C GLY A 395 12.82 -24.84 8.71
N ASP A 396 12.91 -24.96 7.39
CA ASP A 396 14.19 -25.17 6.71
C ASP A 396 15.09 -23.95 6.90
N THR A 397 16.32 -24.18 7.35
CA THR A 397 17.26 -23.13 7.80
C THR A 397 18.62 -23.35 7.15
N SER A 398 19.18 -22.30 6.53
CA SER A 398 20.47 -22.42 5.85
C SER A 398 21.66 -22.50 6.83
N PRO A 399 22.81 -23.00 6.35
CA PRO A 399 24.10 -22.62 6.92
C PRO A 399 24.26 -21.09 6.96
N CYS A 400 25.07 -20.57 7.89
CA CYS A 400 25.42 -19.15 7.92
C CYS A 400 26.28 -18.76 6.70
N SER A 401 26.18 -17.50 6.27
CA SER A 401 27.15 -16.87 5.35
C SER A 401 28.58 -16.90 5.91
N GLU A 402 29.55 -16.56 5.06
CA GLU A 402 30.85 -16.11 5.58
C GLU A 402 30.66 -14.85 6.45
N PRO A 403 31.50 -14.64 7.49
CA PRO A 403 31.45 -13.46 8.33
C PRO A 403 32.03 -12.24 7.59
N VAL A 404 31.29 -11.15 7.58
CA VAL A 404 31.74 -9.86 7.02
C VAL A 404 32.17 -8.94 8.16
N PRO A 405 33.48 -8.63 8.27
CA PRO A 405 33.96 -7.69 9.28
C PRO A 405 33.55 -6.26 8.92
N LEU A 406 32.89 -5.57 9.86
CA LEU A 406 32.78 -4.10 9.81
C LEU A 406 33.65 -3.52 10.93
N VAL A 407 34.64 -2.73 10.56
CA VAL A 407 35.40 -1.90 11.51
C VAL A 407 34.56 -0.67 11.85
N ILE A 408 34.33 -0.44 13.13
CA ILE A 408 33.72 0.79 13.65
C ILE A 408 34.87 1.70 14.03
N GLU A 409 35.19 2.64 13.14
CA GLU A 409 36.18 3.68 13.40
C GLU A 409 35.66 4.64 14.48
N SER A 410 36.13 4.45 15.71
CA SER A 410 35.99 5.43 16.78
C SER A 410 36.77 6.70 16.42
N GLU A 411 36.13 7.87 16.50
CA GLU A 411 36.60 9.17 16.02
C GLU A 411 38.13 9.38 16.10
N GLY A 412 38.81 9.20 14.97
CA GLY A 412 40.22 9.56 14.82
C GLY A 412 40.34 11.02 14.38
N ALA A 413 40.84 11.88 15.28
CA ALA A 413 41.28 13.26 15.01
C ALA A 413 40.39 14.04 14.03
N GLY A 414 39.20 14.44 14.49
CA GLY A 414 38.20 15.13 13.67
C GLY A 414 38.74 16.36 12.92
N THR A 415 38.32 16.52 11.66
CA THR A 415 38.61 17.67 10.79
C THR A 415 37.98 18.98 11.29
N ARG A 416 36.98 18.89 12.17
CA ARG A 416 36.19 20.00 12.71
C ARG A 416 36.75 20.49 14.05
N PRO A 417 36.91 21.81 14.25
CA PRO A 417 37.18 22.38 15.57
C PRO A 417 35.99 22.17 16.51
N GLY A 418 36.23 22.28 17.82
CA GLY A 418 35.17 22.30 18.83
C GLY A 418 34.32 23.58 18.79
N PRO A 419 33.33 23.72 19.71
CA PRO A 419 32.57 24.96 19.85
C PRO A 419 33.45 26.12 20.33
N LEU A 420 33.05 27.35 20.02
CA LEU A 420 33.73 28.55 20.52
C LEU A 420 33.54 28.71 22.03
N GLN A 421 34.51 29.35 22.67
CA GLN A 421 34.41 29.76 24.07
C GLN A 421 34.00 31.24 24.15
N GLN A 422 33.23 31.60 25.18
CA GLN A 422 32.92 32.99 25.56
C GLN A 422 32.49 33.89 24.38
N LEU A 423 31.37 33.56 23.72
CA LEU A 423 30.78 34.40 22.68
C LEU A 423 30.05 35.60 23.31
N ASP A 424 30.69 36.77 23.27
CA ASP A 424 30.28 37.98 23.98
C ASP A 424 29.88 39.14 23.05
N VAL A 425 28.96 39.99 23.52
CA VAL A 425 28.56 41.24 22.84
C VAL A 425 29.37 42.41 23.39
N ILE A 426 30.34 42.89 22.61
CA ILE A 426 31.22 44.01 22.95
C ILE A 426 30.73 45.37 22.43
N GLY A 427 29.55 45.44 21.81
CA GLY A 427 28.95 46.70 21.37
C GLY A 427 27.65 46.52 20.58
N ARG A 428 26.75 47.51 20.69
CA ARG A 428 25.38 47.40 20.19
C ARG A 428 24.83 48.77 19.79
N THR A 429 24.12 48.85 18.65
CA THR A 429 23.39 50.05 18.21
C THR A 429 22.04 49.64 17.61
N ALA A 430 21.30 50.60 17.04
CA ALA A 430 20.09 50.33 16.28
C ALA A 430 20.29 49.59 14.94
N CYS A 431 21.52 49.54 14.39
CA CYS A 431 21.79 48.99 13.06
C CYS A 431 22.97 48.00 12.98
N LEU A 432 23.74 47.84 14.06
CA LEU A 432 24.86 46.90 14.14
C LEU A 432 25.06 46.30 15.55
N VAL A 433 25.63 45.11 15.57
CA VAL A 433 26.14 44.41 16.76
C VAL A 433 27.63 44.13 16.56
N ARG A 434 28.42 44.21 17.63
CA ARG A 434 29.84 43.82 17.67
C ARG A 434 29.99 42.61 18.59
N LEU A 435 30.56 41.54 18.07
CA LEU A 435 30.79 40.28 18.77
C LEU A 435 32.28 40.05 18.98
N SER A 436 32.65 39.35 20.05
CA SER A 436 33.97 38.79 20.30
C SER A 436 33.81 37.34 20.75
N TRP A 437 34.82 36.50 20.55
CA TRP A 437 34.83 35.12 21.07
C TRP A 437 36.26 34.65 21.32
N VAL A 438 36.39 33.62 22.15
CA VAL A 438 37.64 32.85 22.33
C VAL A 438 37.61 31.62 21.43
N ALA A 439 38.78 31.21 20.92
CA ALA A 439 38.91 30.04 20.06
C ALA A 439 38.45 28.74 20.76
N PRO A 440 38.06 27.69 20.00
CA PRO A 440 37.77 26.38 20.56
C PRO A 440 38.95 25.79 21.36
N ALA A 441 38.65 25.01 22.39
CA ALA A 441 39.65 24.17 23.05
C ALA A 441 40.03 22.97 22.17
N GLY A 442 41.31 22.57 22.26
CA GLY A 442 41.90 21.48 21.49
C GLY A 442 43.11 21.94 20.67
N GLU A 443 43.76 20.99 19.99
CA GLU A 443 44.94 21.27 19.17
C GLU A 443 44.58 21.80 17.75
N LEU A 444 43.33 21.58 17.33
CA LEU A 444 42.77 21.96 16.03
C LEU A 444 42.49 23.46 15.95
N LYS A 445 43.48 24.22 15.46
CA LYS A 445 43.35 25.66 15.19
C LYS A 445 42.38 25.92 14.01
N PRO A 446 41.33 26.75 14.19
CA PRO A 446 40.44 27.12 13.08
C PRO A 446 41.15 27.88 11.97
N LYS A 447 40.74 27.62 10.74
CA LYS A 447 41.16 28.32 9.51
C LYS A 447 40.45 29.66 9.36
N VAL A 448 39.13 29.68 9.61
CA VAL A 448 38.27 30.87 9.63
C VAL A 448 37.10 30.68 10.60
N TYR A 449 36.42 31.78 10.93
CA TYR A 449 35.13 31.83 11.62
C TYR A 449 34.05 32.32 10.64
N GLN A 450 32.89 31.67 10.65
CA GLN A 450 31.72 32.02 9.85
C GLN A 450 30.59 32.54 10.76
N LEU A 451 30.00 33.68 10.40
CA LEU A 451 28.94 34.36 11.16
C LEU A 451 27.61 34.31 10.42
N TYR A 452 26.60 33.78 11.08
CA TYR A 452 25.25 33.60 10.55
C TYR A 452 24.24 34.49 11.29
N ARG A 453 23.16 34.88 10.59
CA ARG A 453 22.00 35.59 11.13
C ARG A 453 20.76 34.80 10.73
N GLY A 454 20.18 34.07 11.68
CA GLY A 454 19.41 32.88 11.33
C GLY A 454 20.28 31.92 10.50
N GLU A 455 19.75 31.40 9.41
CA GLU A 455 20.46 30.47 8.51
C GLU A 455 21.36 31.17 7.47
N THR A 456 21.30 32.50 7.35
CA THR A 456 22.07 33.25 6.33
C THR A 456 23.49 33.57 6.80
N LEU A 457 24.51 33.15 6.07
CA LEU A 457 25.90 33.57 6.26
C LEU A 457 26.04 35.08 5.97
N VAL A 458 26.49 35.87 6.94
CA VAL A 458 26.64 37.33 6.86
C VAL A 458 28.11 37.77 6.74
N LYS A 459 29.05 37.06 7.37
CA LYS A 459 30.50 37.38 7.29
C LYS A 459 31.35 36.13 7.53
N THR A 460 32.48 36.04 6.83
CA THR A 460 33.60 35.15 7.19
C THR A 460 34.79 36.00 7.66
N THR A 461 35.55 35.54 8.66
CA THR A 461 36.69 36.29 9.22
C THR A 461 37.74 35.37 9.84
N THR A 462 38.99 35.80 9.92
CA THR A 462 40.06 35.15 10.70
C THR A 462 40.22 35.73 12.11
N GLU A 463 39.55 36.85 12.40
CA GLU A 463 39.62 37.58 13.67
C GLU A 463 38.75 36.91 14.75
N LEU A 464 39.14 37.06 16.03
CA LEU A 464 38.37 36.60 17.21
C LEU A 464 37.20 37.55 17.57
N GLY A 465 36.58 38.15 16.55
CA GLY A 465 35.50 39.10 16.68
C GLY A 465 35.02 39.62 15.33
N ALA A 466 33.84 40.24 15.32
CA ALA A 466 33.24 40.78 14.09
C ALA A 466 32.21 41.88 14.37
N VAL A 467 31.77 42.53 13.28
CA VAL A 467 30.64 43.45 13.28
C VAL A 467 29.57 42.90 12.34
N VAL A 468 28.37 42.66 12.87
CA VAL A 468 27.17 42.30 12.10
C VAL A 468 26.38 43.59 11.88
N GLY A 469 26.27 44.02 10.62
CA GLY A 469 25.54 45.24 10.22
C GLY A 469 24.24 44.94 9.47
N GLY A 470 23.57 45.98 8.99
CA GLY A 470 22.33 45.83 8.22
C GLY A 470 21.17 45.27 9.06
N LEU A 471 21.11 45.68 10.33
CA LEU A 471 20.07 45.30 11.28
C LEU A 471 19.01 46.40 11.38
N SER A 472 17.78 46.02 11.73
CA SER A 472 16.67 46.92 12.05
C SER A 472 16.73 47.36 13.52
N PRO A 473 16.27 48.57 13.88
CA PRO A 473 16.17 49.01 15.28
C PRO A 473 15.19 48.17 16.11
N GLY A 474 15.41 48.10 17.42
CA GLY A 474 14.51 47.46 18.39
C GLY A 474 14.21 45.97 18.15
N THR A 475 14.95 45.31 17.25
CA THR A 475 14.62 44.01 16.67
C THR A 475 15.49 42.91 17.26
N MET A 476 14.89 41.75 17.59
CA MET A 476 15.61 40.55 18.01
C MET A 476 16.32 39.89 16.82
N TYR A 477 17.56 39.47 17.02
CA TYR A 477 18.34 38.69 16.06
C TYR A 477 18.98 37.49 16.76
N HIS A 478 18.80 36.31 16.15
CA HIS A 478 19.55 35.10 16.45
C HIS A 478 20.84 35.15 15.63
N LEU A 479 21.99 35.24 16.30
CA LEU A 479 23.32 35.26 15.68
C LEU A 479 24.08 33.98 16.04
N ALA A 480 24.74 33.36 15.07
CA ALA A 480 25.56 32.17 15.29
C ALA A 480 26.99 32.41 14.77
N VAL A 481 28.00 31.86 15.45
CA VAL A 481 29.38 31.88 14.99
C VAL A 481 29.97 30.47 15.05
N CYS A 482 30.51 29.99 13.93
CA CYS A 482 31.02 28.63 13.76
C CYS A 482 32.51 28.68 13.39
N ALA A 483 33.32 27.81 13.99
CA ALA A 483 34.73 27.63 13.62
C ALA A 483 34.87 26.65 12.45
N VAL A 484 35.67 26.98 11.44
CA VAL A 484 35.95 26.11 10.29
C VAL A 484 37.36 25.56 10.40
N GLY A 485 37.53 24.24 10.22
CA GLY A 485 38.81 23.56 10.35
C GLY A 485 39.74 23.72 9.14
N PRO A 486 40.95 23.14 9.20
CA PRO A 486 41.88 23.14 8.06
C PRO A 486 41.32 22.38 6.85
N GLY A 487 40.47 21.37 7.06
CA GLY A 487 39.76 20.63 6.01
C GLY A 487 38.47 21.28 5.51
N ASP A 488 38.27 22.59 5.74
CA ASP A 488 37.08 23.37 5.36
C ASP A 488 35.72 22.92 5.95
N GLU A 489 35.72 21.93 6.86
CA GLU A 489 34.53 21.54 7.61
C GLU A 489 34.25 22.46 8.82
N ALA A 490 32.98 22.84 8.99
CA ALA A 490 32.51 23.64 10.12
C ALA A 490 32.25 22.78 11.38
N GLY A 491 32.84 23.19 12.50
CA GLY A 491 32.49 22.73 13.84
C GLY A 491 31.15 23.30 14.34
N PRO A 492 30.69 22.87 15.53
CA PRO A 492 29.43 23.33 16.09
C PRO A 492 29.43 24.84 16.36
N CYS A 493 28.34 25.50 15.99
CA CYS A 493 28.18 26.95 16.11
C CYS A 493 27.78 27.35 17.54
N SER A 494 28.42 28.37 18.09
CA SER A 494 27.97 29.04 19.31
C SER A 494 26.94 30.11 18.94
N VAL A 495 25.82 30.17 19.68
CA VAL A 495 24.67 31.04 19.38
C VAL A 495 24.48 32.13 20.42
N ILE A 496 23.97 33.29 20.01
CA ILE A 496 23.60 34.39 20.90
C ILE A 496 22.40 35.18 20.36
N ASP A 497 21.43 35.41 21.25
CA ASP A 497 20.20 36.14 20.95
C ASP A 497 20.32 37.59 21.42
N ILE A 498 20.09 38.55 20.51
CA ILE A 498 20.32 39.96 20.79
C ILE A 498 19.26 40.89 20.16
N ARG A 499 18.63 41.72 21.00
CA ARG A 499 17.84 42.87 20.54
C ARG A 499 18.74 44.05 20.21
N THR A 500 18.62 44.64 19.03
CA THR A 500 19.26 45.93 18.70
C THR A 500 18.73 47.07 19.57
N ALA A 501 19.45 48.19 19.63
CA ALA A 501 18.97 49.40 20.30
C ALA A 501 17.79 50.04 19.54
N GLU A 502 17.00 50.88 20.21
CA GLU A 502 15.88 51.57 19.59
C GLU A 502 16.36 52.72 18.66
N GLY A 503 15.58 53.04 17.63
CA GLY A 503 16.05 53.93 16.54
C GLY A 503 16.25 55.40 16.92
N HIS A 504 15.77 55.81 18.10
CA HIS A 504 15.65 57.20 18.54
C HIS A 504 16.98 57.82 18.98
N ASP A 505 17.84 57.04 19.65
CA ASP A 505 19.06 57.52 20.34
C ASP A 505 20.13 58.08 19.37
N HIS A 506 19.98 57.76 18.09
CA HIS A 506 20.91 58.08 17.01
C HIS A 506 20.34 59.05 15.97
N ALA A 507 19.07 59.44 16.10
CA ALA A 507 18.40 60.37 15.21
C ALA A 507 18.71 61.84 15.59
N PRO A 508 18.56 62.82 14.67
CA PRO A 508 18.65 64.23 15.03
C PRO A 508 17.56 64.59 16.04
N SER A 509 17.97 65.16 17.18
CA SER A 509 17.06 65.55 18.26
C SER A 509 16.23 66.78 17.90
N GLY A 510 15.17 67.08 18.68
CA GLY A 510 14.53 68.41 18.67
C GLY A 510 14.00 68.91 17.33
N LEU A 511 13.53 68.04 16.43
CA LEU A 511 12.89 68.47 15.18
C LEU A 511 11.68 69.36 15.51
N THR A 512 11.65 70.57 14.97
CA THR A 512 10.61 71.57 15.19
C THR A 512 10.24 72.26 13.89
N MET A 513 9.00 72.74 13.82
CA MET A 513 8.43 73.40 12.63
C MET A 513 7.60 74.62 13.06
N ALA A 514 7.90 75.78 12.47
CA ALA A 514 7.20 77.04 12.68
C ALA A 514 6.65 77.61 11.36
N VAL A 515 5.47 78.23 11.41
CA VAL A 515 4.80 78.77 10.21
C VAL A 515 5.23 80.22 10.00
N LEU A 516 6.04 80.48 8.97
CA LEU A 516 6.46 81.85 8.62
C LEU A 516 5.40 82.56 7.77
N GLY A 517 4.77 81.84 6.83
CA GLY A 517 3.82 82.42 5.89
C GLY A 517 2.76 81.44 5.42
N ARG A 518 1.92 81.89 4.48
CA ARG A 518 0.92 81.01 3.83
C ARG A 518 1.56 79.96 2.90
N HIS A 519 2.78 80.22 2.42
CA HIS A 519 3.56 79.32 1.55
C HIS A 519 4.88 78.85 2.16
N GLU A 520 5.17 79.16 3.44
CA GLU A 520 6.52 79.01 4.00
C GLU A 520 6.53 78.47 5.44
N LEU A 521 7.40 77.50 5.70
CA LEU A 521 7.64 76.87 7.00
C LEU A 521 9.14 76.92 7.33
N GLN A 522 9.49 77.37 8.53
CA GLN A 522 10.83 77.19 9.09
C GLN A 522 10.90 75.83 9.78
N ILE A 523 11.95 75.06 9.50
CA ILE A 523 12.16 73.73 10.05
C ILE A 523 13.54 73.73 10.70
N MET A 524 13.67 73.25 11.94
CA MET A 524 14.94 73.25 12.70
C MET A 524 15.13 71.93 13.45
N TRP A 525 16.39 71.53 13.68
CA TRP A 525 16.73 70.29 14.40
C TRP A 525 18.04 70.40 15.19
N GLY A 526 18.18 69.56 16.21
CA GLY A 526 19.40 69.36 16.98
C GLY A 526 20.33 68.31 16.35
N THR A 527 21.51 68.14 16.95
CA THR A 527 22.38 67.00 16.67
C THR A 527 21.79 65.71 17.27
N PRO A 528 22.20 64.51 16.80
CA PRO A 528 22.00 63.29 17.56
C PRO A 528 22.65 63.37 18.94
N THR A 529 22.01 62.78 19.95
CA THR A 529 22.57 62.66 21.31
C THR A 529 23.68 61.62 21.37
N VAL A 530 23.55 60.51 20.63
CA VAL A 530 24.61 59.50 20.46
C VAL A 530 24.92 59.34 18.96
N PRO A 531 25.87 60.10 18.39
CA PRO A 531 26.20 60.04 16.96
C PRO A 531 26.87 58.71 16.58
N LEU A 532 26.37 58.07 15.51
CA LEU A 532 26.90 56.79 15.00
C LEU A 532 28.19 56.96 14.18
N GLY A 533 29.27 57.36 14.84
CA GLY A 533 30.54 57.68 14.19
C GLY A 533 30.52 59.06 13.55
N ARG A 534 31.22 59.23 12.42
CA ARG A 534 31.36 60.55 11.78
C ARG A 534 30.08 60.94 11.06
N LEU A 535 29.44 62.03 11.49
CA LEU A 535 28.34 62.68 10.77
C LEU A 535 28.87 63.27 9.44
N PHE A 536 28.13 63.07 8.35
CA PHE A 536 28.42 63.69 7.06
C PHE A 536 27.45 64.82 6.72
N ASN A 537 26.14 64.56 6.79
CA ASN A 537 25.09 65.54 6.50
C ASN A 537 23.74 65.10 7.10
N TYR A 538 22.78 66.03 7.08
CA TYR A 538 21.37 65.80 7.37
C TYR A 538 20.57 65.76 6.08
N GLU A 539 19.65 64.80 5.96
CA GLU A 539 18.63 64.74 4.93
C GLU A 539 17.28 65.13 5.53
N LEU A 540 16.64 66.19 5.03
CA LEU A 540 15.31 66.62 5.44
C LEU A 540 14.28 66.17 4.41
N ARG A 541 13.21 65.52 4.87
CA ARG A 541 12.08 65.13 4.04
C ARG A 541 10.81 65.86 4.46
N LEU A 542 10.00 66.26 3.49
CA LEU A 542 8.68 66.88 3.68
C LEU A 542 7.67 66.11 2.82
N ASN A 543 6.64 65.55 3.45
CA ASN A 543 5.70 64.59 2.84
C ASN A 543 6.43 63.46 2.07
N GLY A 544 7.54 62.95 2.62
CA GLY A 544 8.36 61.88 2.04
C GLY A 544 9.44 62.32 1.03
N HIS A 545 9.27 63.47 0.37
CA HIS A 545 10.21 64.02 -0.61
C HIS A 545 11.39 64.73 0.07
N VAL A 546 12.62 64.53 -0.41
CA VAL A 546 13.81 65.24 0.10
C VAL A 546 13.74 66.71 -0.32
N VAL A 547 13.83 67.62 0.66
CA VAL A 547 13.82 69.09 0.46
C VAL A 547 15.12 69.77 0.86
N TYR A 548 15.98 69.09 1.62
CA TYR A 548 17.32 69.57 2.00
C TYR A 548 18.27 68.39 2.19
N LEU A 549 19.53 68.58 1.79
CA LEU A 549 20.64 67.68 2.06
C LEU A 549 21.90 68.52 2.33
N GLY A 550 22.42 68.52 3.56
CA GLY A 550 23.55 69.38 3.94
C GLY A 550 23.87 69.34 5.44
N THR A 551 24.86 70.10 5.89
CA THR A 551 25.36 70.08 7.28
C THR A 551 24.65 71.06 8.22
N GLU A 552 23.80 71.95 7.70
CA GLU A 552 23.06 72.91 8.52
C GLU A 552 21.94 72.22 9.31
N ARG A 553 21.42 72.95 10.30
CA ARG A 553 20.43 72.46 11.28
C ARG A 553 19.09 73.19 11.22
N SER A 554 18.85 73.86 10.10
CA SER A 554 17.68 74.69 9.84
C SER A 554 17.46 74.82 8.34
N HIS A 555 16.21 74.81 7.90
CA HIS A 555 15.82 74.98 6.50
C HIS A 555 14.48 75.72 6.38
N THR A 556 14.35 76.62 5.40
CA THR A 556 13.10 77.32 5.08
C THR A 556 12.44 76.65 3.87
N ALA A 557 11.44 75.83 4.10
CA ALA A 557 10.63 75.25 3.02
C ALA A 557 9.69 76.33 2.47
N ARG A 558 9.74 76.60 1.16
CA ARG A 558 8.99 77.66 0.46
C ARG A 558 8.13 77.08 -0.68
N ARG A 559 7.25 77.92 -1.24
CA ARG A 559 6.29 77.57 -2.32
C ARG A 559 5.32 76.43 -1.95
N LEU A 560 4.99 76.33 -0.67
CA LEU A 560 4.05 75.35 -0.14
C LEU A 560 2.60 75.79 -0.41
N ALA A 561 1.67 74.84 -0.50
CA ALA A 561 0.24 75.12 -0.61
C ALA A 561 -0.30 75.74 0.69
N VAL A 562 -1.32 76.60 0.57
CA VAL A 562 -1.97 77.28 1.72
C VAL A 562 -2.89 76.32 2.49
N ASN A 563 -3.05 76.53 3.80
CA ASN A 563 -3.91 75.71 4.68
C ASN A 563 -3.60 74.19 4.63
N THR A 564 -2.44 73.77 4.13
CA THR A 564 -2.07 72.37 3.85
C THR A 564 -1.17 71.80 4.94
N ALA A 565 -1.43 70.56 5.35
CA ALA A 565 -0.62 69.86 6.34
C ALA A 565 0.64 69.27 5.69
N TYR A 566 1.79 69.52 6.31
CA TYR A 566 3.08 69.00 5.91
C TYR A 566 3.73 68.27 7.07
N THR A 567 4.09 67.01 6.82
CA THR A 567 4.78 66.11 7.74
C THR A 567 6.26 66.10 7.40
N CYS A 568 7.11 66.47 8.35
CA CYS A 568 8.56 66.51 8.20
C CYS A 568 9.25 65.41 9.01
N THR A 569 10.31 64.85 8.45
CA THR A 569 11.27 63.98 9.15
C THR A 569 12.68 64.40 8.75
N VAL A 570 13.62 64.38 9.70
CA VAL A 570 15.04 64.63 9.42
C VAL A 570 15.85 63.38 9.72
N ALA A 571 16.88 63.09 8.93
CA ALA A 571 17.79 61.98 9.17
C ALA A 571 19.25 62.44 9.22
N ALA A 572 20.01 61.94 10.19
CA ALA A 572 21.47 62.05 10.22
C ALA A 572 22.06 60.94 9.33
N ILE A 573 22.91 61.32 8.38
CA ILE A 573 23.71 60.39 7.57
C ILE A 573 25.13 60.38 8.12
N THR A 574 25.60 59.19 8.48
CA THR A 574 26.86 58.97 9.20
C THR A 574 27.70 57.89 8.54
N SER A 575 28.97 57.79 8.93
CA SER A 575 29.88 56.70 8.54
C SER A 575 29.47 55.31 9.05
N ARG A 576 28.30 55.16 9.70
CA ARG A 576 27.71 53.87 10.12
C ARG A 576 26.21 53.73 9.80
N GLY A 577 25.66 54.61 8.95
CA GLY A 577 24.28 54.50 8.46
C GLY A 577 23.46 55.79 8.58
N ARG A 578 22.16 55.67 8.30
CA ARG A 578 21.17 56.76 8.30
C ARG A 578 20.14 56.54 9.41
N CYS A 579 20.03 57.47 10.36
CA CYS A 579 19.06 57.41 11.47
C CYS A 579 18.09 58.60 11.41
N GLN A 580 16.79 58.32 11.50
CA GLN A 580 15.71 59.28 11.20
C GLN A 580 14.90 59.62 12.44
N SER A 581 14.52 60.90 12.58
CA SER A 581 13.67 61.40 13.65
C SER A 581 12.25 60.85 13.56
N GLN A 582 11.52 60.93 14.68
CA GLN A 582 10.06 60.90 14.65
C GLN A 582 9.50 62.03 13.76
N PRO A 583 8.33 61.83 13.11
CA PRO A 583 7.73 62.81 12.23
C PRO A 583 7.05 63.95 13.01
N VAL A 584 7.19 65.18 12.52
CA VAL A 584 6.51 66.36 13.05
C VAL A 584 5.59 66.92 11.97
N THR A 585 4.33 67.22 12.30
CA THR A 585 3.35 67.73 11.34
C THR A 585 2.92 69.15 11.69
N LYS A 586 2.93 70.06 10.71
CA LYS A 586 2.36 71.42 10.83
C LYS A 586 1.56 71.79 9.58
N ARG A 587 0.58 72.68 9.75
CA ARG A 587 -0.25 73.21 8.66
C ARG A 587 0.18 74.63 8.31
N THR A 588 0.32 74.95 7.01
CA THR A 588 0.56 76.32 6.54
C THR A 588 -0.63 77.24 6.84
N ALA A 589 -0.42 78.56 6.85
CA ALA A 589 -1.50 79.51 7.11
C ALA A 589 -2.57 79.50 5.99
N ARG A 590 -3.79 79.93 6.35
CA ARG A 590 -4.87 80.25 5.40
C ARG A 590 -4.56 81.53 4.61
N ASP A 591 -5.31 81.75 3.55
CA ASP A 591 -5.20 82.92 2.68
C ASP A 591 -6.46 83.79 2.84
N GLU A 592 -6.37 84.76 3.76
CA GLU A 592 -7.47 85.68 4.12
C GLU A 592 -6.87 87.09 4.26
N TYR A 593 -7.45 88.07 3.55
CA TYR A 593 -7.05 89.49 3.58
C TYR A 593 -8.10 90.31 4.36
N PRO A 594 -7.75 90.98 5.48
CA PRO A 594 -8.66 91.88 6.17
C PRO A 594 -8.66 93.27 5.50
N HIS A 595 -9.51 93.45 4.48
CA HIS A 595 -9.74 94.78 3.91
C HIS A 595 -10.71 95.60 4.77
N THR A 596 -10.36 96.86 5.02
CA THR A 596 -11.08 97.80 5.88
C THR A 596 -12.05 98.67 5.09
N GLN A 597 -13.28 98.83 5.60
CA GLN A 597 -13.82 100.14 6.00
C GLN A 597 -15.20 100.00 6.69
N ARG A 598 -15.47 100.91 7.63
CA ARG A 598 -16.71 100.95 8.43
C ARG A 598 -17.03 102.40 8.81
N CYS A 599 -18.02 102.99 8.16
CA CYS A 599 -18.62 104.31 8.45
C CYS A 599 -19.94 104.39 7.63
N LEU A 600 -21.00 105.10 8.00
CA LEU A 600 -21.17 106.21 8.94
C LEU A 600 -22.40 106.01 9.87
N TYR A 601 -22.49 106.83 10.92
CA TYR A 601 -23.69 107.41 11.60
C TYR A 601 -25.08 106.72 11.51
N SER A 602 -25.96 106.72 12.52
CA SER A 602 -25.87 106.68 14.00
C SER A 602 -27.26 106.96 14.60
N SER A 603 -27.84 106.01 15.36
CA SER A 603 -29.02 106.21 16.25
C SER A 603 -30.36 106.64 15.56
N SER A 604 -31.54 106.35 16.10
CA SER A 604 -31.90 105.86 17.44
C SER A 604 -33.14 104.96 17.42
N ARG A 605 -33.41 104.29 18.56
CA ARG A 605 -34.57 103.42 18.89
C ARG A 605 -34.69 102.08 18.14
N GLN A 606 -34.71 100.93 18.83
CA GLN A 606 -33.88 100.42 19.94
C GLN A 606 -34.08 98.89 20.00
N ALA A 607 -33.01 98.14 20.23
CA ALA A 607 -32.67 97.06 19.30
C ALA A 607 -32.76 95.62 19.86
N PRO A 608 -33.20 94.64 19.03
CA PRO A 608 -33.10 93.21 19.30
C PRO A 608 -31.84 92.59 18.64
N HIS A 609 -31.45 91.38 19.05
CA HIS A 609 -30.72 90.42 18.18
C HIS A 609 -30.87 88.97 18.65
N THR A 610 -30.62 88.03 17.73
CA THR A 610 -31.04 86.62 17.81
C THR A 610 -29.96 85.64 17.33
N ALA A 611 -29.88 84.49 18.00
CA ALA A 611 -29.55 83.18 17.41
C ALA A 611 -28.10 83.02 16.84
N PRO A 612 -27.70 81.93 16.11
CA PRO A 612 -26.54 81.14 16.55
C PRO A 612 -25.43 80.90 15.47
N THR A 613 -24.47 80.04 15.81
CA THR A 613 -23.46 79.35 14.96
C THR A 613 -22.14 80.07 14.57
N THR A 614 -21.19 79.27 14.07
CA THR A 614 -19.71 79.47 13.96
C THR A 614 -19.27 79.87 12.52
N PRO A 615 -17.97 79.97 12.10
CA PRO A 615 -16.66 79.77 12.77
C PRO A 615 -15.51 80.80 12.42
N SER A 616 -14.27 80.50 12.87
CA SER A 616 -12.94 80.88 12.30
C SER A 616 -12.34 82.31 12.47
N VAL A 617 -11.15 82.45 13.12
CA VAL A 617 -9.80 82.80 12.53
C VAL A 617 -9.49 84.34 12.70
N MET A 618 -8.31 85.00 12.63
CA MET A 618 -7.03 84.83 11.89
C MET A 618 -5.70 84.95 12.70
N LYS A 619 -5.05 86.12 12.88
CA LYS A 619 -3.60 86.24 13.30
C LYS A 619 -3.13 87.53 14.02
N ALA A 620 -2.28 87.32 15.05
CA ALA A 620 -0.91 87.83 15.32
C ALA A 620 -0.46 89.32 15.17
N SER A 621 0.46 89.74 16.06
CA SER A 621 1.16 91.05 16.11
C SER A 621 2.53 90.96 16.85
N GLU A 622 3.15 92.10 17.20
CA GLU A 622 4.50 92.30 17.82
C GLU A 622 4.37 93.18 19.10
N VAL A 623 5.37 93.66 19.89
CA VAL A 623 6.77 93.99 19.57
C VAL A 623 7.81 93.72 20.71
N ARG A 624 8.71 92.75 20.48
CA ARG A 624 10.20 92.83 20.55
C ARG A 624 10.91 93.90 21.44
N HIS A 625 11.77 93.43 22.35
CA HIS A 625 12.97 94.11 22.90
C HIS A 625 13.95 93.03 23.42
N GLN A 626 15.28 93.17 23.48
CA GLN A 626 16.22 94.23 23.04
C GLN A 626 17.58 93.57 22.70
N ALA A 627 18.55 94.29 22.13
CA ALA A 627 19.89 93.74 21.85
C ALA A 627 21.00 94.80 22.01
N THR A 628 22.14 94.41 22.61
CA THR A 628 23.54 94.71 22.20
C THR A 628 24.55 94.39 23.32
N SER A 629 25.83 94.23 22.96
CA SER A 629 26.97 93.92 23.85
C SER A 629 26.91 92.52 24.50
N VAL A 630 27.99 91.75 24.66
CA VAL A 630 29.44 91.96 24.52
C VAL A 630 30.02 90.70 23.85
N ARG A 631 30.55 90.64 22.61
CA ARG A 631 31.66 91.36 21.96
C ARG A 631 32.99 91.47 22.74
N LYS A 632 33.31 90.50 23.62
CA LYS A 632 34.64 90.42 24.30
C LYS A 632 35.10 89.01 24.75
N LYS A 633 34.58 87.92 24.16
CA LYS A 633 35.11 86.55 24.35
C LYS A 633 35.63 85.87 23.07
N ALA A 634 35.75 86.62 21.96
CA ALA A 634 36.22 86.12 20.67
C ALA A 634 37.73 86.34 20.43
N GLN A 635 38.53 86.55 21.49
CA GLN A 635 39.93 87.01 21.36
C GLN A 635 40.94 86.29 22.29
N ASN A 636 40.50 85.47 23.23
CA ASN A 636 41.36 84.71 24.17
C ASN A 636 41.36 83.19 23.92
N TRP A 637 41.05 82.74 22.70
CA TRP A 637 41.07 81.32 22.32
C TRP A 637 41.84 81.11 21.01
N LYS A 638 43.02 81.75 20.92
CA LYS A 638 43.90 81.71 19.73
C LYS A 638 45.39 81.53 20.04
N GLU A 639 45.77 81.31 21.31
CA GLU A 639 47.18 81.20 21.73
C GLU A 639 47.51 79.88 22.49
N GLU A 640 46.53 79.06 22.87
CA GLU A 640 46.75 77.77 23.57
C GLU A 640 46.48 76.54 22.69
N GLN A 641 46.92 76.58 21.42
CA GLN A 641 47.13 75.41 20.57
C GLN A 641 48.44 75.56 19.78
N LYS A 642 49.55 75.45 20.50
CA LYS A 642 50.90 75.22 19.99
C LYS A 642 51.65 74.29 20.95
#